data_AF-G0NHW9-F1
#
_entry.id   AF-G0NHW9-F1
#
_cell.length_a   1.000
_cell.length_b   1.000
_cell.length_c   1.000
_cell.angle_alpha   90.00
_cell.angle_beta   90.00
_cell.angle_gamma   90.00
#
_symmetry.space_group_name_H-M   'P 1'
#
loop_
_entity.id
_entity.type
_entity.pdbx_description
1 polymer ?
#
loop_
_entity_poly.entity_id
_entity_poly.type
_entity_poly.pdbx_seq_one_letter_code
_entity_poly.pdbx_strand_id
1 'polypeptide(L)'
;MIFNTDDDILCHDGRVEYFGTDEEFLLCLKNYREIPGGAELFEMDFAKPYSMEPIIYQNLDGAAYCYRQDQLVFLQRIADIMNPFETNRDYYFVMAIVGHYLRSMREELKGSFEMSRLEIETIEGYEDGILEYMEQRKNDRDEIINAEDYQPPQKTLKEVFEKLVGLLPRKSEDLMKPSLGRLVVNFNKATPLNENQKLYDDMLHYAEGLISFIDSVVKTHPDWYALSPANPLEETKKLVRLFTDQHKSFLMTADVIDYIAEPTRQFFKDSAYKGIYYCIDYVGFVEHAKFDVYKVADFIIYPIRRSRRRATFVPSVSGKYCILASDLLFEILSDLITFKGVFQTITHENWKIVLAFFKEAEKYFNHKAPARYFIHINFRQELRELCNRHFDPHMGKLFKEYTPVRKVGDHGFTLKQFQSELEHLGLMNGEFKSRVFQWAERAYDDLIKYKKPENLTLSDMLHGVEAVQTLGVFTNLPKLCDFLHKQEACWRLPFSCDFCSGKEKPSASEEYEQWGRPRPAPPAIPKLDLPVSLPPDDEKKNKKKEKKKRQQEQRKTAMAELSAIKEVEKSKCEDLEKKLEESLKRESEKDEEIEKLTKPRFLRIFFDGPRFIIPVLYVCTNAITWWCASFFFNRPDDYANEYLGTDVFDSYGVVLSEQPSFVLVAYDENGKLRFQNSFGLLIMTLSLITAPSLTLFLPVFVLYYVPYLDIEISFPTGICLSTFAVYPAVDIIIMIYIASYYSKAMRVVTVSIIGLFENRFYILMNNSQCWRHTRKLLYVINHIAAVACFLISYLKIPEQRMAFDFMRKFLTCIPSYVDESRIFILTIHTGLILKPGAVGFAWFYSQLFLFPILTNRILKTQLKKKISENTARLQKSFQRALVFQIVLPVVILAFPIGYIAFSTVSWYHNQAFNNVSFIIISSHGFFSTISMIALHSAYREFTINLVCYRTGVQYKSNGATGQEMRQSVIT
;
A
#
# COMPACT_ATOMS: atom_id res chain seq x y z
N MET A 1 0.57 -0.70 -12.76
CA MET A 1 0.66 0.27 -11.66
C MET A 1 -0.49 -0.06 -10.75
N ILE A 2 -0.21 -0.48 -9.52
CA ILE A 2 -1.23 -0.68 -8.49
C ILE A 2 -1.22 0.61 -7.68
N PHE A 3 -2.33 1.34 -7.71
CA PHE A 3 -2.45 2.71 -7.25
C PHE A 3 -2.99 2.73 -5.82
N ASN A 4 -2.13 3.07 -4.85
CA ASN A 4 -2.51 3.36 -3.48
C ASN A 4 -2.44 4.87 -3.25
N THR A 5 -3.62 5.48 -3.10
CA THR A 5 -3.90 6.84 -2.55
C THR A 5 -3.27 8.03 -3.29
N ASP A 6 -4.09 9.05 -3.50
CA ASP A 6 -3.83 10.21 -4.37
C ASP A 6 -2.75 11.18 -3.85
N ASP A 7 -2.01 10.85 -2.77
CA ASP A 7 -1.18 11.83 -2.04
C ASP A 7 0.34 11.58 -2.00
N ASP A 8 0.90 10.55 -2.64
CA ASP A 8 2.38 10.39 -2.65
C ASP A 8 2.90 9.59 -3.86
N ILE A 9 2.85 10.19 -5.04
CA ILE A 9 3.60 9.67 -6.20
C ILE A 9 4.88 10.48 -6.39
N LEU A 10 5.86 10.30 -5.49
CA LEU A 10 7.23 10.72 -5.73
C LEU A 10 7.91 9.71 -6.67
N CYS A 11 7.73 9.91 -7.97
CA CYS A 11 8.29 9.03 -8.99
C CYS A 11 9.63 9.59 -9.49
N HIS A 12 10.75 9.07 -8.95
CA HIS A 12 12.11 9.44 -9.39
C HIS A 12 12.59 8.71 -10.67
N ASP A 13 11.67 8.24 -11.51
CA ASP A 13 12.02 7.71 -12.84
C ASP A 13 12.23 8.91 -13.79
N GLY A 14 13.36 8.97 -14.52
CA GLY A 14 13.62 10.01 -15.52
C GLY A 14 12.58 10.09 -16.64
N ARG A 15 11.63 9.14 -16.69
CA ARG A 15 10.44 9.15 -17.55
C ARG A 15 9.28 10.00 -17.03
N VAL A 16 9.34 10.53 -15.80
CA VAL A 16 8.32 11.42 -15.23
C VAL A 16 8.50 12.85 -15.74
N GLU A 17 9.75 13.24 -16.00
CA GLU A 17 10.11 14.50 -16.70
C GLU A 17 9.42 14.61 -18.09
N TYR A 18 8.91 13.51 -18.65
CA TYR A 18 8.10 13.48 -19.88
C TYR A 18 6.73 14.16 -19.74
N PHE A 19 6.14 14.12 -18.53
CA PHE A 19 4.85 14.72 -18.25
C PHE A 19 4.96 16.15 -17.74
N GLY A 20 6.14 16.57 -17.29
CA GLY A 20 6.40 17.91 -16.76
C GLY A 20 6.76 17.88 -15.28
N THR A 21 6.18 18.79 -14.50
CA THR A 21 6.31 18.80 -13.03
C THR A 21 5.55 17.63 -12.38
N ASP A 22 5.84 17.33 -11.11
CA ASP A 22 5.10 16.31 -10.35
C ASP A 22 3.60 16.65 -10.27
N GLU A 23 3.25 17.93 -10.15
CA GLU A 23 1.86 18.42 -10.21
C GLU A 23 1.20 18.18 -11.57
N GLU A 24 1.89 18.50 -12.68
CA GLU A 24 1.38 18.26 -14.04
C GLU A 24 1.17 16.75 -14.29
N PHE A 25 2.07 15.92 -13.77
CA PHE A 25 1.93 14.46 -13.83
C PHE A 25 0.72 13.95 -13.03
N LEU A 26 0.57 14.39 -11.77
CA LEU A 26 -0.56 14.02 -10.91
C LEU A 26 -1.89 14.47 -11.52
N LEU A 27 -1.95 15.68 -12.08
CA LEU A 27 -3.14 16.15 -12.79
C LEU A 27 -3.45 15.32 -14.04
N CYS A 28 -2.43 14.97 -14.83
CA CYS A 28 -2.61 14.06 -15.98
C CYS A 28 -3.14 12.70 -15.55
N LEU A 29 -2.67 12.17 -14.41
CA LEU A 29 -3.11 10.90 -13.87
C LEU A 29 -4.55 10.99 -13.34
N LYS A 30 -4.88 12.04 -12.59
CA LYS A 30 -6.24 12.33 -12.10
C LYS A 30 -7.23 12.38 -13.28
N ASN A 31 -6.93 13.21 -14.29
CA ASN A 31 -7.76 13.34 -15.49
C ASN A 31 -7.92 12.03 -16.28
N TYR A 32 -6.90 11.17 -16.29
CA TYR A 32 -6.96 9.88 -16.97
C TYR A 32 -7.77 8.82 -16.21
N ARG A 33 -7.80 8.91 -14.86
CA ARG A 33 -8.56 7.99 -13.99
C ARG A 33 -10.04 8.33 -13.92
N GLU A 34 -10.36 9.62 -13.98
CA GLU A 34 -11.72 10.15 -13.84
C GLU A 34 -12.50 10.03 -15.15
N ILE A 35 -12.87 8.80 -15.45
CA ILE A 35 -13.78 8.41 -16.51
C ILE A 35 -14.99 7.69 -15.89
N PRO A 36 -16.14 7.63 -16.58
CA PRO A 36 -17.29 6.90 -16.07
C PRO A 36 -16.96 5.45 -15.76
N GLY A 37 -17.22 4.99 -14.53
CA GLY A 37 -16.87 3.64 -14.07
C GLY A 37 -15.36 3.36 -13.93
N GLY A 38 -14.49 4.39 -13.96
CA GLY A 38 -13.03 4.22 -13.96
C GLY A 38 -12.47 3.38 -12.80
N ALA A 39 -13.14 3.36 -11.65
CA ALA A 39 -12.75 2.54 -10.49
C ALA A 39 -12.68 1.04 -10.83
N GLU A 40 -13.54 0.56 -11.75
CA GLU A 40 -13.51 -0.82 -12.24
C GLU A 40 -12.36 -1.03 -13.23
N LEU A 41 -12.22 -0.13 -14.21
CA LEU A 41 -11.17 -0.24 -15.23
C LEU A 41 -9.76 -0.26 -14.63
N PHE A 42 -9.55 0.48 -13.53
CA PHE A 42 -8.27 0.55 -12.83
C PHE A 42 -8.16 -0.38 -11.62
N GLU A 43 -9.08 -1.35 -11.48
CA GLU A 43 -9.05 -2.40 -10.45
C GLU A 43 -8.87 -1.85 -9.01
N MET A 44 -9.55 -0.73 -8.69
CA MET A 44 -9.46 -0.15 -7.34
C MET A 44 -9.99 -1.12 -6.28
N ASP A 45 -9.23 -1.39 -5.23
CA ASP A 45 -9.58 -2.30 -4.13
C ASP A 45 -10.99 -2.00 -3.57
N PHE A 46 -11.77 -3.06 -3.35
CA PHE A 46 -13.13 -2.99 -2.81
C PHE A 46 -13.16 -2.44 -1.37
N ALA A 47 -12.09 -2.64 -0.60
CA ALA A 47 -11.95 -2.15 0.78
C ALA A 47 -11.53 -0.67 0.88
N LYS A 48 -11.81 0.12 -0.16
CA LYS A 48 -11.48 1.54 -0.20
C LYS A 48 -12.69 2.39 -0.59
N PRO A 49 -12.90 3.52 0.12
CA PRO A 49 -13.83 4.55 -0.32
C PRO A 49 -13.52 5.00 -1.76
N TYR A 50 -14.54 5.45 -2.49
CA TYR A 50 -14.37 6.17 -3.75
C TYR A 50 -13.52 7.43 -3.50
N SER A 51 -12.44 7.60 -4.27
CA SER A 51 -11.57 8.79 -4.21
C SER A 51 -11.71 9.70 -5.45
N MET A 52 -12.61 9.35 -6.37
CA MET A 52 -12.83 10.09 -7.61
C MET A 52 -14.07 10.97 -7.50
N GLU A 53 -14.09 12.10 -8.19
CA GLU A 53 -15.29 12.93 -8.29
C GLU A 53 -16.24 12.41 -9.40
N PRO A 54 -17.56 12.43 -9.18
CA PRO A 54 -18.53 12.04 -10.19
C PRO A 54 -18.54 13.03 -11.36
N ILE A 55 -18.74 12.51 -12.57
CA ILE A 55 -18.80 13.35 -13.76
C ILE A 55 -20.24 13.74 -14.05
N ILE A 56 -20.52 15.04 -14.02
CA ILE A 56 -21.81 15.62 -14.39
C ILE A 56 -21.75 16.04 -15.86
N TYR A 57 -22.72 15.58 -16.63
CA TYR A 57 -22.99 16.00 -17.99
C TYR A 57 -24.24 16.87 -18.04
N GLN A 58 -24.37 17.68 -19.09
CA GLN A 58 -25.55 18.50 -19.29
C GLN A 58 -26.20 18.15 -20.63
N ASN A 59 -27.52 18.21 -20.69
CA ASN A 59 -28.20 18.24 -21.98
C ASN A 59 -28.18 19.66 -22.59
N LEU A 60 -28.76 19.80 -23.79
CA LEU A 60 -28.85 21.11 -24.47
C LEU A 60 -29.67 22.16 -23.70
N ASP A 61 -30.58 21.73 -22.81
CA ASP A 61 -31.38 22.62 -21.96
C ASP A 61 -30.70 22.97 -20.64
N GLY A 62 -29.50 22.44 -20.38
CA GLY A 62 -28.75 22.65 -19.13
C GLY A 62 -29.10 21.72 -17.98
N ALA A 63 -30.01 20.75 -18.16
CA ALA A 63 -30.34 19.75 -17.15
C ALA A 63 -29.17 18.79 -16.93
N ALA A 64 -28.89 18.47 -15.65
CA ALA A 64 -27.76 17.64 -15.24
C ALA A 64 -28.06 16.14 -15.38
N TYR A 65 -27.06 15.38 -15.83
CA TYR A 65 -27.08 13.93 -16.01
C TYR A 65 -25.77 13.32 -15.48
N CYS A 66 -25.83 12.10 -14.98
CA CYS A 66 -24.66 11.37 -14.52
C CYS A 66 -24.83 9.87 -14.82
N TYR A 67 -23.72 9.15 -15.03
CA TYR A 67 -23.80 7.69 -15.15
C TYR A 67 -24.16 7.07 -13.80
N ARG A 68 -25.01 6.05 -13.80
CA ARG A 68 -25.47 5.41 -12.55
C ARG A 68 -24.33 4.86 -11.69
N GLN A 69 -23.24 4.39 -12.30
CA GLN A 69 -22.04 3.96 -11.57
C GLN A 69 -21.38 5.11 -10.80
N ASP A 70 -21.35 6.30 -11.40
CA ASP A 70 -20.73 7.48 -10.81
C ASP A 70 -21.68 8.12 -9.78
N GLN A 71 -23.00 7.91 -9.90
CA GLN A 71 -23.97 8.38 -8.91
C GLN A 71 -23.79 7.72 -7.53
N LEU A 72 -23.20 6.52 -7.47
CA LEU A 72 -22.83 5.87 -6.20
C LEU A 72 -21.79 6.69 -5.42
N VAL A 73 -20.98 7.51 -6.11
CA VAL A 73 -20.02 8.41 -5.46
C VAL A 73 -20.76 9.52 -4.70
N PHE A 74 -21.90 10.02 -5.20
CA PHE A 74 -22.71 10.99 -4.46
C PHE A 74 -23.27 10.40 -3.17
N LEU A 75 -23.69 9.13 -3.18
CA LEU A 75 -24.15 8.45 -1.96
C LEU A 75 -23.03 8.33 -0.92
N GLN A 76 -21.78 8.08 -1.36
CA GLN A 76 -20.64 8.12 -0.45
C GLN A 76 -20.39 9.53 0.09
N ARG A 77 -20.50 10.55 -0.76
CA ARG A 77 -20.33 11.95 -0.36
C ARG A 77 -21.36 12.35 0.70
N ILE A 78 -22.62 11.98 0.53
CA ILE A 78 -23.67 12.21 1.54
C ILE A 78 -23.27 11.54 2.88
N ALA A 79 -22.74 10.31 2.81
CA ALA A 79 -22.23 9.61 3.99
C ALA A 79 -20.96 10.25 4.59
N ASP A 80 -20.24 11.09 3.83
CA ASP A 80 -18.95 11.69 4.23
C ASP A 80 -19.09 13.03 4.98
N ILE A 81 -20.31 13.55 5.13
CA ILE A 81 -20.59 14.89 5.69
C ILE A 81 -20.27 14.97 7.18
N MET A 82 -20.29 13.83 7.88
CA MET A 82 -19.98 13.74 9.30
C MET A 82 -18.90 12.70 9.58
N ASN A 83 -17.85 13.11 10.28
CA ASN A 83 -16.97 12.19 10.97
C ASN A 83 -17.23 12.26 12.48
N PRO A 84 -18.01 11.33 13.07
CA PRO A 84 -18.27 11.32 14.51
C PRO A 84 -17.15 10.65 15.32
N PHE A 85 -16.09 10.14 14.66
CA PHE A 85 -15.02 9.39 15.30
C PHE A 85 -13.81 10.25 15.59
N GLU A 86 -13.12 9.94 16.69
CA GLU A 86 -11.96 10.70 17.16
C GLU A 86 -10.75 10.56 16.23
N THR A 87 -10.63 9.45 15.49
CA THR A 87 -9.52 9.21 14.56
C THR A 87 -9.99 9.04 13.12
N ASN A 88 -9.25 9.62 12.17
CA ASN A 88 -9.47 9.43 10.73
C ASN A 88 -9.36 7.96 10.30
N ARG A 89 -8.69 7.11 11.09
CA ARG A 89 -8.56 5.67 10.80
C ARG A 89 -9.86 4.92 11.04
N ASP A 90 -10.54 5.20 12.16
CA ASP A 90 -11.80 4.55 12.52
C ASP A 90 -12.90 4.97 11.54
N TYR A 91 -12.90 6.26 11.20
CA TYR A 91 -13.74 6.80 10.15
C TYR A 91 -13.49 6.14 8.78
N TYR A 92 -12.22 6.02 8.38
CA TYR A 92 -11.86 5.33 7.14
C TYR A 92 -12.33 3.88 7.13
N PHE A 93 -12.28 3.18 8.26
CA PHE A 93 -12.79 1.81 8.38
C PHE A 93 -14.30 1.75 8.11
N VAL A 94 -15.08 2.67 8.67
CA VAL A 94 -16.52 2.80 8.37
C VAL A 94 -16.74 3.13 6.90
N MET A 95 -16.04 4.12 6.35
CA MET A 95 -16.21 4.52 4.96
C MET A 95 -15.77 3.44 3.97
N ALA A 96 -14.83 2.58 4.34
CA ALA A 96 -14.49 1.39 3.56
C ALA A 96 -15.64 0.36 3.57
N ILE A 97 -16.37 0.21 4.68
CA ILE A 97 -17.58 -0.63 4.75
C ILE A 97 -18.70 -0.04 3.87
N VAL A 98 -18.93 1.28 3.93
CA VAL A 98 -19.89 1.97 3.05
C VAL A 98 -19.47 1.83 1.59
N GLY A 99 -18.19 1.97 1.28
CA GLY A 99 -17.63 1.74 -0.05
C GLY A 99 -17.88 0.33 -0.57
N HIS A 100 -17.74 -0.70 0.29
CA HIS A 100 -18.13 -2.08 -0.03
C HIS A 100 -19.62 -2.18 -0.36
N TYR A 101 -20.49 -1.60 0.47
CA TYR A 101 -21.93 -1.60 0.20
C TYR A 101 -22.25 -0.93 -1.15
N LEU A 102 -21.73 0.26 -1.41
CA LEU A 102 -21.95 0.96 -2.69
C LEU A 102 -21.44 0.16 -3.90
N ARG A 103 -20.30 -0.53 -3.77
CA ARG A 103 -19.77 -1.41 -4.82
C ARG A 103 -20.63 -2.66 -5.01
N SER A 104 -21.28 -3.18 -3.97
CA SER A 104 -22.23 -4.29 -4.12
C SER A 104 -23.45 -3.90 -4.95
N MET A 105 -23.96 -2.68 -4.78
CA MET A 105 -25.06 -2.14 -5.57
C MET A 105 -24.65 -2.00 -7.05
N ARG A 106 -23.38 -1.67 -7.32
CA ARG A 106 -22.86 -1.60 -8.68
C ARG A 106 -22.96 -2.94 -9.42
N GLU A 107 -22.74 -4.07 -8.76
CA GLU A 107 -22.86 -5.40 -9.41
C GLU A 107 -24.27 -5.65 -9.98
N GLU A 108 -25.29 -4.98 -9.43
CA GLU A 108 -26.66 -5.03 -9.94
C GLU A 108 -26.81 -4.32 -11.29
N LEU A 109 -25.91 -3.37 -11.61
CA LEU A 109 -25.83 -2.68 -12.90
C LEU A 109 -25.21 -3.55 -14.01
N LYS A 110 -24.67 -4.73 -13.70
CA LYS A 110 -24.14 -5.71 -14.69
C LYS A 110 -23.18 -5.12 -15.74
N GLY A 111 -22.41 -4.10 -15.38
CA GLY A 111 -21.46 -3.42 -16.28
C GLY A 111 -22.11 -2.56 -17.39
N SER A 112 -23.41 -2.25 -17.34
CA SER A 112 -24.04 -1.40 -18.37
C SER A 112 -23.93 0.09 -18.04
N PHE A 113 -23.41 0.88 -18.97
CA PHE A 113 -23.27 2.33 -18.82
C PHE A 113 -24.57 3.05 -19.20
N GLU A 114 -25.43 3.30 -18.21
CA GLU A 114 -26.66 4.08 -18.38
C GLU A 114 -26.56 5.40 -17.61
N MET A 115 -27.04 6.48 -18.22
CA MET A 115 -27.16 7.79 -17.57
C MET A 115 -28.59 7.98 -17.06
N SER A 116 -28.72 8.65 -15.92
CA SER A 116 -30.00 9.14 -15.42
C SER A 116 -29.88 10.62 -15.07
N ARG A 117 -31.02 11.31 -15.05
CA ARG A 117 -31.10 12.71 -14.65
C ARG A 117 -30.66 12.86 -13.20
N LEU A 118 -29.86 13.88 -12.93
CA LEU A 118 -29.38 14.21 -11.59
C LEU A 118 -30.14 15.43 -11.07
N GLU A 119 -30.93 15.25 -10.02
CA GLU A 119 -31.62 16.34 -9.33
C GLU A 119 -30.74 16.86 -8.20
N ILE A 120 -29.93 17.89 -8.49
CA ILE A 120 -28.91 18.40 -7.56
C ILE A 120 -29.56 18.91 -6.26
N GLU A 121 -30.68 19.63 -6.36
CA GLU A 121 -31.42 20.17 -5.19
C GLU A 121 -31.91 19.04 -4.26
N THR A 122 -32.40 17.94 -4.84
CA THR A 122 -32.84 16.77 -4.08
C THR A 122 -31.67 16.10 -3.34
N ILE A 123 -30.48 16.07 -3.96
CA ILE A 123 -29.25 15.53 -3.34
C ILE A 123 -28.80 16.41 -2.17
N GLU A 124 -28.78 17.73 -2.33
CA GLU A 124 -28.48 18.69 -1.26
C GLU A 124 -29.45 18.54 -0.08
N GLY A 125 -30.74 18.30 -0.33
CA GLY A 125 -31.72 18.02 0.73
C GLY A 125 -31.42 16.74 1.53
N TYR A 126 -30.81 15.72 0.92
CA TYR A 126 -30.35 14.53 1.63
C TYR A 126 -29.08 14.76 2.46
N GLU A 127 -28.24 15.73 2.05
CA GLU A 127 -27.06 16.14 2.81
C GLU A 127 -27.45 16.73 4.18
N ASP A 128 -28.54 17.48 4.26
CA ASP A 128 -29.07 17.99 5.52
C ASP A 128 -29.83 16.89 6.31
N GLY A 129 -30.64 16.08 5.61
CA GLY A 129 -31.46 15.05 6.25
C GLY A 129 -30.67 13.90 6.90
N ILE A 130 -29.46 13.58 6.41
CA ILE A 130 -28.63 12.54 7.03
C ILE A 130 -28.12 12.96 8.41
N LEU A 131 -27.88 14.26 8.64
CA LEU A 131 -27.42 14.79 9.93
C LEU A 131 -28.46 14.50 11.02
N GLU A 132 -29.70 14.91 10.77
CA GLU A 132 -30.82 14.72 11.70
C GLU A 132 -31.10 13.22 11.92
N TYR A 133 -31.09 12.42 10.85
CA TYR A 133 -31.30 10.97 10.93
C TYR A 133 -30.25 10.28 11.82
N MET A 134 -28.98 10.62 11.64
CA MET A 134 -27.89 9.99 12.40
C MET A 134 -27.85 10.47 13.85
N GLU A 135 -28.22 11.73 14.12
CA GLU A 135 -28.35 12.26 15.48
C GLU A 135 -29.50 11.60 16.25
N GLN A 136 -30.67 11.45 15.61
CA GLN A 136 -31.80 10.74 16.21
C GLN A 136 -31.44 9.28 16.54
N ARG A 137 -30.80 8.58 15.59
CA ARG A 137 -30.41 7.18 15.78
C ARG A 137 -29.36 7.00 16.90
N LYS A 138 -28.47 7.99 17.06
CA LYS A 138 -27.53 8.04 18.17
C LYS A 138 -28.26 8.20 19.51
N ASN A 139 -29.22 9.11 19.59
CA ASN A 139 -30.02 9.33 20.80
C ASN A 139 -30.82 8.08 21.19
N ASP A 140 -31.50 7.44 20.24
CA ASP A 140 -32.24 6.18 20.46
C ASP A 140 -31.33 5.07 21.00
N ARG A 141 -30.09 4.99 20.49
CA ARG A 141 -29.10 4.02 20.93
C ARG A 141 -28.59 4.33 22.34
N ASP A 142 -28.29 5.59 22.63
CA ASP A 142 -27.78 6.02 23.93
C ASP A 142 -28.85 5.79 25.02
N GLU A 143 -30.14 5.98 24.71
CA GLU A 143 -31.24 5.60 25.60
C GLU A 143 -31.26 4.10 25.93
N ILE A 144 -30.98 3.23 24.94
CA ILE A 144 -30.91 1.76 25.14
C ILE A 144 -29.69 1.37 25.98
N ILE A 145 -28.54 2.00 25.74
CA ILE A 145 -27.28 1.69 26.45
C ILE A 145 -27.34 2.19 27.91
N ASN A 146 -28.00 3.32 28.15
CA ASN A 146 -28.15 3.91 29.47
C ASN A 146 -29.25 3.25 30.33
N ALA A 147 -29.94 2.23 29.81
CA ALA A 147 -30.89 1.44 30.58
C ALA A 147 -30.17 0.58 31.65
N GLU A 148 -30.69 0.56 32.88
CA GLU A 148 -30.04 -0.04 34.07
C GLU A 148 -29.65 -1.52 33.92
N ASP A 149 -30.27 -2.25 32.99
CA ASP A 149 -30.05 -3.68 32.75
C ASP A 149 -29.16 -4.00 31.53
N TYR A 150 -28.57 -3.00 30.87
CA TYR A 150 -27.79 -3.23 29.64
C TYR A 150 -26.39 -3.80 29.94
N GLN A 151 -26.14 -5.02 29.46
CA GLN A 151 -24.82 -5.64 29.43
C GLN A 151 -24.35 -5.72 27.97
N PRO A 152 -23.23 -5.07 27.59
CA PRO A 152 -22.76 -5.11 26.21
C PRO A 152 -22.36 -6.54 25.82
N PRO A 153 -22.90 -7.10 24.73
CA PRO A 153 -22.57 -8.45 24.30
C PRO A 153 -21.09 -8.51 23.90
N GLN A 154 -20.32 -9.45 24.46
CA GLN A 154 -18.97 -9.71 24.00
C GLN A 154 -19.03 -10.32 22.60
N LYS A 155 -18.57 -9.57 21.59
CA LYS A 155 -18.53 -10.03 20.21
C LYS A 155 -17.18 -10.62 19.87
N THR A 156 -17.21 -11.71 19.13
CA THR A 156 -16.05 -12.28 18.46
C THR A 156 -15.80 -11.58 17.12
N LEU A 157 -14.57 -11.68 16.60
CA LEU A 157 -14.24 -11.10 15.29
C LEU A 157 -15.10 -11.73 14.17
N LYS A 158 -15.50 -12.99 14.35
CA LYS A 158 -16.43 -13.70 13.47
C LYS A 158 -17.81 -13.07 13.48
N GLU A 159 -18.37 -12.78 14.65
CA GLU A 159 -19.69 -12.13 14.76
C GLU A 159 -19.67 -10.69 14.20
N VAL A 160 -18.55 -9.97 14.37
CA VAL A 160 -18.34 -8.66 13.72
C VAL A 160 -18.35 -8.81 12.19
N PHE A 161 -17.60 -9.78 11.67
CA PHE A 161 -17.55 -10.06 10.23
C PHE A 161 -18.91 -10.50 9.67
N GLU A 162 -19.62 -11.42 10.35
CA GLU A 162 -20.95 -11.88 9.97
C GLU A 162 -21.96 -10.74 9.98
N LYS A 163 -21.88 -9.84 10.97
CA LYS A 163 -22.75 -8.64 11.01
C LYS A 163 -22.48 -7.73 9.82
N LEU A 164 -21.22 -7.49 9.47
CA LEU A 164 -20.84 -6.68 8.29
C LEU A 164 -21.28 -7.33 6.98
N VAL A 165 -21.11 -8.64 6.83
CA VAL A 165 -21.60 -9.40 5.68
C VAL A 165 -23.12 -9.31 5.58
N GLY A 166 -23.82 -9.32 6.72
CA GLY A 166 -25.28 -9.14 6.77
C GLY A 166 -25.78 -7.77 6.30
N LEU A 167 -24.90 -6.75 6.24
CA LEU A 167 -25.23 -5.43 5.67
C LEU A 167 -25.13 -5.42 4.13
N LEU A 168 -24.57 -6.46 3.50
CA LEU A 168 -24.38 -6.53 2.06
C LEU A 168 -25.54 -7.29 1.35
N PRO A 169 -25.93 -6.90 0.12
CA PRO A 169 -26.87 -7.65 -0.72
C PRO A 169 -26.36 -9.07 -1.02
N ARG A 170 -27.21 -10.08 -0.88
CA ARG A 170 -26.89 -11.54 -1.01
C ARG A 170 -26.05 -11.95 -2.23
N LYS A 171 -26.12 -11.26 -3.37
CA LYS A 171 -25.33 -11.59 -4.58
C LYS A 171 -23.87 -11.16 -4.50
N SER A 172 -23.58 -10.14 -3.70
CA SER A 172 -22.24 -9.53 -3.59
C SER A 172 -21.31 -10.24 -2.59
N GLU A 173 -21.91 -11.17 -1.84
CA GLU A 173 -21.32 -11.84 -0.69
C GLU A 173 -20.08 -12.70 -1.08
N ASP A 174 -20.13 -13.46 -2.16
CA ASP A 174 -19.06 -14.42 -2.51
C ASP A 174 -17.78 -13.76 -3.08
N LEU A 175 -17.91 -12.63 -3.78
CA LEU A 175 -16.78 -11.92 -4.41
C LEU A 175 -16.07 -10.96 -3.44
N MET A 176 -16.81 -10.37 -2.49
CA MET A 176 -16.28 -9.27 -1.65
C MET A 176 -15.90 -9.69 -0.22
N LYS A 177 -16.37 -10.85 0.26
CA LYS A 177 -16.01 -11.43 1.56
C LYS A 177 -14.50 -11.45 1.85
N PRO A 178 -13.60 -11.84 0.91
CA PRO A 178 -12.17 -11.85 1.18
C PRO A 178 -11.60 -10.47 1.47
N SER A 179 -12.01 -9.44 0.71
CA SER A 179 -11.53 -8.06 0.88
C SER A 179 -12.05 -7.45 2.18
N LEU A 180 -13.33 -7.65 2.50
CA LEU A 180 -13.92 -7.24 3.79
C LEU A 180 -13.25 -7.96 4.97
N GLY A 181 -12.93 -9.24 4.82
CA GLY A 181 -12.21 -10.02 5.84
C GLY A 181 -10.80 -9.48 6.08
N ARG A 182 -10.06 -9.11 5.01
CA ARG A 182 -8.76 -8.44 5.12
C ARG A 182 -8.87 -7.10 5.83
N LEU A 183 -9.88 -6.28 5.49
CA LEU A 183 -10.12 -4.99 6.14
C LEU A 183 -10.32 -5.15 7.65
N VAL A 184 -11.20 -6.06 8.06
CA VAL A 184 -11.49 -6.35 9.48
C VAL A 184 -10.26 -6.89 10.21
N VAL A 185 -9.53 -7.84 9.61
CA VAL A 185 -8.31 -8.41 10.22
C VAL A 185 -7.21 -7.36 10.35
N ASN A 186 -6.99 -6.54 9.33
CA ASN A 186 -5.96 -5.49 9.36
C ASN A 186 -6.30 -4.39 10.36
N PHE A 187 -7.57 -3.98 10.43
CA PHE A 187 -8.03 -3.05 11.45
C PHE A 187 -7.88 -3.65 12.86
N ASN A 188 -8.23 -4.92 13.06
CA ASN A 188 -8.10 -5.61 14.35
C ASN A 188 -6.65 -5.82 14.81
N LYS A 189 -5.66 -5.90 13.90
CA LYS A 189 -4.24 -5.91 14.27
C LYS A 189 -3.80 -4.58 14.90
N ALA A 190 -4.37 -3.47 14.44
CA ALA A 190 -4.06 -2.14 14.93
C ALA A 190 -4.93 -1.73 16.14
N THR A 191 -6.19 -2.20 16.16
CA THR A 191 -7.20 -1.89 17.17
C THR A 191 -7.89 -3.19 17.60
N PRO A 192 -7.32 -3.96 18.55
CA PRO A 192 -7.86 -5.27 18.94
C PRO A 192 -9.27 -5.22 19.53
N LEU A 193 -10.19 -6.04 19.01
CA LEU A 193 -11.61 -6.10 19.39
C LEU A 193 -11.83 -6.43 20.87
N ASN A 194 -10.99 -7.27 21.47
CA ASN A 194 -11.08 -7.65 22.89
C ASN A 194 -10.96 -6.45 23.83
N GLU A 195 -10.19 -5.43 23.44
CA GLU A 195 -9.96 -4.20 24.21
C GLU A 195 -10.91 -3.07 23.79
N ASN A 196 -11.53 -3.17 22.60
CA ASN A 196 -12.25 -2.08 21.96
C ASN A 196 -13.71 -2.44 21.57
N GLN A 197 -14.37 -3.35 22.30
CA GLN A 197 -15.73 -3.84 22.01
C GLN A 197 -16.73 -2.70 21.73
N LYS A 198 -16.71 -1.64 22.55
CA LYS A 198 -17.60 -0.48 22.39
C LYS A 198 -17.37 0.26 21.07
N LEU A 199 -16.10 0.48 20.69
CA LEU A 199 -15.75 1.17 19.44
C LEU A 199 -16.20 0.38 18.20
N TYR A 200 -16.00 -0.95 18.19
CA TYR A 200 -16.52 -1.79 17.12
C TYR A 200 -18.04 -1.73 17.04
N ASP A 201 -18.73 -1.69 18.18
CA ASP A 201 -20.18 -1.56 18.22
C ASP A 201 -20.68 -0.19 17.73
N ASP A 202 -19.96 0.88 18.08
CA ASP A 202 -20.22 2.23 17.60
C ASP A 202 -20.04 2.29 16.08
N MET A 203 -18.91 1.79 15.56
CA MET A 203 -18.62 1.75 14.11
C MET A 203 -19.62 0.89 13.34
N LEU A 204 -19.99 -0.29 13.85
CA LEU A 204 -20.98 -1.16 13.21
C LEU A 204 -22.36 -0.52 13.19
N HIS A 205 -22.78 0.10 14.29
CA HIS A 205 -24.07 0.79 14.36
C HIS A 205 -24.10 2.01 13.43
N TYR A 206 -23.01 2.76 13.36
CA TYR A 206 -22.89 3.91 12.49
C TYR A 206 -22.89 3.50 11.00
N ALA A 207 -22.11 2.47 10.63
CA ALA A 207 -22.14 1.91 9.28
C ALA A 207 -23.53 1.36 8.90
N GLU A 208 -24.21 0.68 9.82
CA GLU A 208 -25.58 0.20 9.66
C GLU A 208 -26.58 1.36 9.46
N GLY A 209 -26.41 2.46 10.19
CA GLY A 209 -27.19 3.69 10.03
C GLY A 209 -26.99 4.34 8.66
N LEU A 210 -25.74 4.54 8.25
CA LEU A 210 -25.40 5.10 6.94
C LEU A 210 -25.95 4.23 5.80
N ILE A 211 -25.74 2.92 5.87
CA ILE A 211 -26.25 1.97 4.86
C ILE A 211 -27.78 1.99 4.82
N SER A 212 -28.45 2.05 5.98
CA SER A 212 -29.93 2.13 6.04
C SER A 212 -30.45 3.42 5.41
N PHE A 213 -29.77 4.55 5.64
CA PHE A 213 -30.11 5.82 5.02
C PHE A 213 -29.93 5.76 3.50
N ILE A 214 -28.77 5.28 3.04
CA ILE A 214 -28.49 5.09 1.61
C ILE A 214 -29.54 4.18 0.97
N ASP A 215 -29.89 3.06 1.61
CA ASP A 215 -30.94 2.14 1.14
C ASP A 215 -32.32 2.82 1.06
N SER A 216 -32.64 3.72 2.00
CA SER A 216 -33.86 4.53 1.95
C SER A 216 -33.87 5.51 0.76
N VAL A 217 -32.74 6.18 0.50
CA VAL A 217 -32.59 7.08 -0.65
C VAL A 217 -32.79 6.29 -1.95
N VAL A 218 -32.16 5.12 -2.05
CA VAL A 218 -32.24 4.26 -3.24
C VAL A 218 -33.66 3.74 -3.47
N LYS A 219 -34.38 3.37 -2.41
CA LYS A 219 -35.79 2.96 -2.50
C LYS A 219 -36.72 4.10 -2.90
N THR A 220 -36.38 5.33 -2.52
CA THR A 220 -37.14 6.54 -2.89
C THR A 220 -36.87 6.92 -4.35
N HIS A 221 -35.65 6.72 -4.82
CA HIS A 221 -35.20 7.04 -6.18
C HIS A 221 -34.63 5.82 -6.92
N PRO A 222 -35.45 4.78 -7.20
CA PRO A 222 -34.96 3.57 -7.87
C PRO A 222 -34.40 3.88 -9.26
N ASP A 223 -34.94 4.89 -9.96
CA ASP A 223 -34.54 5.28 -11.32
C ASP A 223 -33.11 5.83 -11.40
N TRP A 224 -32.54 6.25 -10.26
CA TRP A 224 -31.16 6.73 -10.18
C TRP A 224 -30.15 5.57 -10.12
N TYR A 225 -30.51 4.44 -9.51
CA TYR A 225 -29.56 3.39 -9.15
C TYR A 225 -29.87 2.00 -9.74
N ALA A 226 -31.10 1.74 -10.17
CA ALA A 226 -31.49 0.49 -10.80
C ALA A 226 -31.48 0.61 -12.32
N LEU A 227 -31.26 -0.50 -13.03
CA LEU A 227 -31.34 -0.52 -14.50
C LEU A 227 -32.75 -0.21 -14.98
N SER A 228 -32.83 0.54 -16.09
CA SER A 228 -34.13 0.84 -16.67
C SER A 228 -34.79 -0.46 -17.15
N PRO A 229 -36.12 -0.57 -17.02
CA PRO A 229 -36.84 -1.74 -17.52
C PRO A 229 -36.61 -1.89 -19.02
N ALA A 230 -36.53 -3.13 -19.50
CA ALA A 230 -36.22 -3.45 -20.89
C ALA A 230 -37.20 -2.81 -21.91
N ASN A 231 -38.40 -2.42 -21.46
CA ASN A 231 -39.39 -1.64 -22.20
C ASN A 231 -39.79 -0.41 -21.35
N PRO A 232 -39.20 0.77 -21.60
CA PRO A 232 -39.64 2.02 -20.98
C PRO A 232 -41.08 2.33 -21.37
N LEU A 233 -41.84 3.04 -20.51
CA LEU A 233 -43.10 3.65 -20.91
C LEU A 233 -42.85 4.57 -22.12
N GLU A 234 -43.76 4.56 -23.10
CA GLU A 234 -43.60 5.19 -24.44
C GLU A 234 -43.24 6.70 -24.45
N GLU A 235 -43.25 7.37 -23.30
CA GLU A 235 -43.10 8.83 -23.16
C GLU A 235 -41.67 9.29 -22.80
N THR A 236 -40.71 8.40 -22.49
CA THR A 236 -39.35 8.83 -22.14
C THR A 236 -38.46 9.01 -23.37
N LYS A 237 -37.94 10.22 -23.59
CA LYS A 237 -36.96 10.51 -24.65
C LYS A 237 -35.70 9.66 -24.50
N LYS A 238 -35.14 9.18 -25.62
CA LYS A 238 -33.89 8.43 -25.62
C LYS A 238 -32.70 9.34 -25.36
N LEU A 239 -31.83 8.99 -24.41
CA LEU A 239 -30.58 9.72 -24.19
C LEU A 239 -29.58 9.42 -25.32
N VAL A 240 -29.06 10.47 -25.94
CA VAL A 240 -28.09 10.38 -27.04
C VAL A 240 -26.86 11.21 -26.70
N ARG A 241 -25.66 10.62 -26.79
CA ARG A 241 -24.43 11.36 -26.50
C ARG A 241 -24.05 12.22 -27.70
N LEU A 242 -23.99 13.52 -27.46
CA LEU A 242 -23.50 14.53 -28.39
C LEU A 242 -22.03 14.78 -28.09
N PHE A 243 -21.16 14.08 -28.81
CA PHE A 243 -19.72 14.22 -28.64
C PHE A 243 -19.24 15.56 -29.18
N THR A 244 -18.47 16.29 -28.38
CA THR A 244 -17.82 17.55 -28.79
C THR A 244 -16.31 17.39 -28.77
N ASP A 245 -15.67 17.76 -29.88
CA ASP A 245 -14.22 17.72 -30.07
C ASP A 245 -13.80 18.98 -30.83
N GLN A 246 -13.18 19.93 -30.11
CA GLN A 246 -12.94 21.29 -30.59
C GLN A 246 -14.27 21.96 -31.01
N HIS A 247 -14.41 22.37 -32.27
CA HIS A 247 -15.62 22.99 -32.82
C HIS A 247 -16.55 22.00 -33.55
N LYS A 248 -16.32 20.69 -33.41
CA LYS A 248 -17.14 19.67 -34.07
C LYS A 248 -18.02 18.94 -33.08
N SER A 249 -19.27 18.74 -33.49
CA SER A 249 -20.26 17.98 -32.73
C SER A 249 -20.73 16.79 -33.55
N PHE A 250 -20.66 15.59 -32.97
CA PHE A 250 -20.98 14.36 -33.68
C PHE A 250 -21.63 13.33 -32.75
N LEU A 251 -22.34 12.39 -33.36
CA LEU A 251 -23.07 11.34 -32.66
C LEU A 251 -22.45 9.98 -32.96
N MET A 252 -22.42 9.09 -31.97
CA MET A 252 -22.11 7.69 -32.24
C MET A 252 -23.31 7.03 -32.93
N THR A 253 -23.09 6.37 -34.06
CA THR A 253 -24.14 5.68 -34.84
C THR A 253 -24.93 4.66 -34.01
N ALA A 254 -24.28 4.03 -33.05
CA ALA A 254 -24.90 3.08 -32.14
C ALA A 254 -25.95 3.73 -31.21
N ASP A 255 -25.77 5.01 -30.82
CA ASP A 255 -26.71 5.73 -29.96
C ASP A 255 -27.99 6.11 -30.72
N VAL A 256 -27.85 6.42 -32.01
CA VAL A 256 -28.94 6.82 -32.92
C VAL A 256 -29.38 5.72 -33.89
N ILE A 257 -29.00 4.46 -33.62
CA ILE A 257 -29.18 3.35 -34.57
C ILE A 257 -30.63 3.12 -34.97
N ASP A 258 -31.58 3.49 -34.12
CA ASP A 258 -33.03 3.33 -34.35
C ASP A 258 -33.59 4.38 -35.31
N TYR A 259 -32.87 5.49 -35.49
CA TYR A 259 -33.22 6.59 -36.39
C TYR A 259 -32.58 6.45 -37.77
N ILE A 260 -31.71 5.45 -37.97
CA ILE A 260 -31.01 5.20 -39.22
C ILE A 260 -31.84 4.22 -40.07
N ALA A 261 -32.07 4.56 -41.34
CA ALA A 261 -32.78 3.70 -42.29
C ALA A 261 -31.95 2.50 -42.77
N GLU A 262 -32.62 1.42 -43.16
CA GLU A 262 -31.98 0.30 -43.88
C GLU A 262 -31.57 0.70 -45.31
N PRO A 263 -30.47 0.15 -45.87
CA PRO A 263 -29.58 -0.90 -45.33
C PRO A 263 -28.42 -0.38 -44.46
N THR A 264 -28.28 0.95 -44.34
CA THR A 264 -27.18 1.60 -43.62
C THR A 264 -27.15 1.21 -42.14
N ARG A 265 -28.34 1.02 -41.53
CA ARG A 265 -28.48 0.54 -40.16
C ARG A 265 -27.80 -0.81 -39.95
N GLN A 266 -27.99 -1.78 -40.84
CA GLN A 266 -27.35 -3.09 -40.74
C GLN A 266 -25.81 -3.00 -40.80
N PHE A 267 -25.26 -2.16 -41.69
CA PHE A 267 -23.81 -1.93 -41.78
C PHE A 267 -23.22 -1.42 -40.45
N PHE A 268 -23.89 -0.48 -39.78
CA PHE A 268 -23.42 0.03 -38.49
C PHE A 268 -23.56 -1.00 -37.36
N LYS A 269 -24.64 -1.81 -37.36
CA LYS A 269 -24.78 -2.93 -36.41
C LYS A 269 -23.64 -3.95 -36.56
N ASP A 270 -23.34 -4.35 -37.79
CA ASP A 270 -22.25 -5.31 -38.08
C ASP A 270 -20.88 -4.76 -37.69
N SER A 271 -20.67 -3.45 -37.86
CA SER A 271 -19.43 -2.77 -37.47
C SER A 271 -19.30 -2.67 -35.95
N ALA A 272 -20.38 -2.33 -35.25
CA ALA A 272 -20.42 -2.26 -33.79
C ALA A 272 -20.15 -3.63 -33.15
N TYR A 273 -20.67 -4.71 -33.74
CA TYR A 273 -20.36 -6.08 -33.31
C TYR A 273 -18.85 -6.41 -33.42
N LYS A 274 -18.17 -5.82 -34.41
CA LYS A 274 -16.71 -5.93 -34.58
C LYS A 274 -15.93 -4.93 -33.71
N GLY A 275 -16.59 -4.18 -32.83
CA GLY A 275 -15.95 -3.20 -31.96
C GLY A 275 -15.53 -1.90 -32.65
N ILE A 276 -16.14 -1.57 -33.81
CA ILE A 276 -15.95 -0.31 -34.53
C ILE A 276 -17.27 0.47 -34.50
N TYR A 277 -17.27 1.63 -33.84
CA TYR A 277 -18.46 2.46 -33.66
C TYR A 277 -18.31 3.74 -34.49
N TYR A 278 -18.87 3.74 -35.70
CA TYR A 278 -18.85 4.91 -36.59
C TYR A 278 -19.62 6.09 -36.00
N CYS A 279 -19.27 7.29 -36.45
CA CYS A 279 -19.92 8.53 -36.06
C CYS A 279 -20.61 9.22 -37.25
N ILE A 280 -21.62 10.04 -36.95
CA ILE A 280 -22.30 10.91 -37.90
C ILE A 280 -22.20 12.35 -37.38
N ASP A 281 -22.06 13.32 -38.28
CA ASP A 281 -22.11 14.74 -37.94
C ASP A 281 -23.47 15.12 -37.35
N TYR A 282 -23.47 15.86 -36.24
CA TYR A 282 -24.69 16.19 -35.52
C TYR A 282 -25.62 17.09 -36.35
N VAL A 283 -25.08 18.15 -36.96
CA VAL A 283 -25.86 19.11 -37.75
C VAL A 283 -26.48 18.39 -38.94
N GLY A 284 -25.67 17.61 -39.67
CA GLY A 284 -26.14 16.80 -40.78
C GLY A 284 -27.22 15.79 -40.35
N PHE A 285 -27.09 15.16 -39.19
CA PHE A 285 -28.11 14.25 -38.67
C PHE A 285 -29.45 14.95 -38.40
N VAL A 286 -29.43 16.11 -37.73
CA VAL A 286 -30.63 16.89 -37.41
C VAL A 286 -31.32 17.39 -38.69
N GLU A 287 -30.55 17.91 -39.65
CA GLU A 287 -31.09 18.45 -40.91
C GLU A 287 -31.72 17.38 -41.80
N HIS A 288 -31.18 16.15 -41.80
CA HIS A 288 -31.67 15.06 -42.64
C HIS A 288 -32.73 14.18 -41.94
N ALA A 289 -32.96 14.38 -40.65
CA ALA A 289 -34.01 13.67 -39.93
C ALA A 289 -35.39 14.07 -40.46
N LYS A 290 -36.21 13.08 -40.81
CA LYS A 290 -37.59 13.30 -41.32
C LYS A 290 -38.60 13.64 -40.22
N PHE A 291 -38.14 13.82 -39.00
CA PHE A 291 -38.94 14.06 -37.81
C PHE A 291 -38.16 14.98 -36.87
N ASP A 292 -38.87 15.58 -35.93
CA ASP A 292 -38.27 16.44 -34.91
C ASP A 292 -37.52 15.58 -33.88
N VAL A 293 -36.19 15.49 -34.05
CA VAL A 293 -35.31 14.69 -33.19
C VAL A 293 -35.34 15.14 -31.74
N TYR A 294 -35.61 16.42 -31.47
CA TYR A 294 -35.66 16.98 -30.11
C TYR A 294 -36.88 16.52 -29.32
N LYS A 295 -37.92 15.98 -30.00
CA LYS A 295 -39.09 15.39 -29.35
C LYS A 295 -38.88 13.95 -28.91
N VAL A 296 -37.93 13.23 -29.51
CA VAL A 296 -37.73 11.79 -29.27
C VAL A 296 -36.39 11.46 -28.62
N ALA A 297 -35.44 12.40 -28.62
CA ALA A 297 -34.12 12.24 -28.03
C ALA A 297 -33.70 13.47 -27.21
N ASP A 298 -33.03 13.22 -26.09
CA ASP A 298 -32.32 14.24 -25.32
C ASP A 298 -30.81 14.10 -25.58
N PHE A 299 -30.21 15.17 -26.11
CA PHE A 299 -28.80 15.20 -26.46
C PHE A 299 -27.96 15.62 -25.25
N ILE A 300 -27.12 14.70 -24.77
CA ILE A 300 -26.20 14.92 -23.66
C ILE A 300 -24.85 15.35 -24.20
N ILE A 301 -24.39 16.54 -23.84
CA ILE A 301 -23.12 17.10 -24.26
C ILE A 301 -21.98 16.29 -23.62
N TYR A 302 -21.20 15.61 -24.45
CA TYR A 302 -20.08 14.76 -24.05
C TYR A 302 -18.77 15.30 -24.64
N PRO A 303 -18.01 16.11 -23.91
CA PRO A 303 -16.70 16.57 -24.39
C PRO A 303 -15.70 15.42 -24.44
N ILE A 304 -14.98 15.28 -25.55
CA ILE A 304 -13.85 14.35 -25.66
C ILE A 304 -12.70 14.88 -24.81
N ARG A 305 -12.37 14.16 -23.74
CA ARG A 305 -11.34 14.57 -22.78
C ARG A 305 -10.00 13.93 -23.11
N ARG A 306 -8.93 14.72 -23.09
CA ARG A 306 -7.54 14.26 -23.28
C ARG A 306 -6.67 14.80 -22.16
N SER A 307 -5.80 13.96 -21.60
CA SER A 307 -4.65 14.44 -20.82
C SER A 307 -3.52 14.81 -21.78
N ARG A 308 -2.47 15.46 -21.25
CA ARG A 308 -1.37 16.00 -22.05
C ARG A 308 -0.71 15.00 -23.01
N ARG A 309 -0.79 13.70 -22.74
CA ARG A 309 -0.16 12.66 -23.56
C ARG A 309 -1.04 11.43 -23.82
N ARG A 310 -2.23 11.34 -23.23
CA ARG A 310 -3.13 10.17 -23.37
C ARG A 310 -4.59 10.64 -23.44
N ALA A 311 -5.37 10.07 -24.35
CA ALA A 311 -6.81 10.30 -24.37
C ALA A 311 -7.51 9.48 -23.27
N THR A 312 -8.64 9.98 -22.78
CA THR A 312 -9.49 9.25 -21.84
C THR A 312 -10.40 8.27 -22.59
N PHE A 313 -10.91 7.27 -21.87
CA PHE A 313 -11.83 6.30 -22.45
C PHE A 313 -13.28 6.76 -22.37
N VAL A 314 -14.06 6.35 -23.38
CA VAL A 314 -15.49 6.61 -23.48
C VAL A 314 -16.24 5.30 -23.30
N PRO A 315 -17.28 5.22 -22.46
CA PRO A 315 -18.14 4.05 -22.40
C PRO A 315 -18.67 3.63 -23.78
N SER A 316 -18.65 2.34 -24.09
CA SER A 316 -19.27 1.80 -25.31
C SER A 316 -20.71 1.37 -25.04
N VAL A 317 -21.53 1.33 -26.10
CA VAL A 317 -22.89 0.77 -26.03
C VAL A 317 -22.92 -0.72 -25.63
N SER A 318 -21.78 -1.40 -25.67
CA SER A 318 -21.63 -2.81 -25.30
C SER A 318 -21.31 -3.04 -23.82
N GLY A 319 -21.31 -1.98 -22.99
CA GLY A 319 -20.99 -2.10 -21.56
C GLY A 319 -19.49 -2.16 -21.28
N LYS A 320 -18.65 -1.66 -22.18
CA LYS A 320 -17.18 -1.62 -22.05
C LYS A 320 -16.67 -0.22 -22.38
N TYR A 321 -15.44 -0.11 -22.87
CA TYR A 321 -14.81 1.15 -23.23
C TYR A 321 -14.35 1.16 -24.68
N CYS A 322 -14.40 2.35 -25.28
CA CYS A 322 -13.84 2.66 -26.58
C CYS A 322 -13.07 3.99 -26.53
N ILE A 323 -12.28 4.23 -27.57
CA ILE A 323 -11.44 5.42 -27.75
C ILE A 323 -11.57 5.86 -29.21
N LEU A 324 -11.39 7.14 -29.54
CA LEU A 324 -11.34 7.55 -30.94
C LEU A 324 -10.17 6.83 -31.63
N ALA A 325 -10.39 6.34 -32.85
CA ALA A 325 -9.34 5.61 -33.57
C ALA A 325 -8.12 6.51 -33.88
N SER A 326 -8.33 7.82 -34.04
CA SER A 326 -7.26 8.81 -34.12
C SER A 326 -6.46 8.92 -32.82
N ASP A 327 -7.12 8.94 -31.67
CA ASP A 327 -6.45 9.00 -30.36
C ASP A 327 -5.58 7.74 -30.12
N LEU A 328 -6.09 6.56 -30.47
CA LEU A 328 -5.30 5.32 -30.40
C LEU A 328 -4.11 5.32 -31.37
N LEU A 329 -4.24 5.92 -32.55
CA LEU A 329 -3.11 6.08 -33.47
C LEU A 329 -2.01 6.93 -32.86
N PHE A 330 -2.35 8.10 -32.30
CA PHE A 330 -1.37 8.96 -31.62
C PHE A 330 -0.75 8.24 -30.42
N GLU A 331 -1.52 7.47 -29.66
CA GLU A 331 -0.99 6.67 -28.55
C GLU A 331 0.10 5.68 -28.99
N ILE A 332 -0.15 4.96 -30.09
CA ILE A 332 0.83 4.03 -30.67
C ILE A 332 2.04 4.76 -31.25
N LEU A 333 1.84 5.93 -31.87
CA LEU A 333 2.95 6.76 -32.35
C LEU A 333 3.84 7.23 -31.20
N SER A 334 3.26 7.71 -30.09
CA SER A 334 4.01 8.06 -28.88
C SER A 334 4.82 6.88 -28.33
N ASP A 335 4.24 5.68 -28.31
CA ASP A 335 4.92 4.44 -27.89
C ASP A 335 6.14 4.13 -28.81
N LEU A 336 6.02 4.32 -30.13
CA LEU A 336 7.10 4.10 -31.10
C LEU A 336 8.18 5.20 -31.07
N ILE A 337 7.77 6.46 -30.90
CA ILE A 337 8.64 7.65 -30.92
C ILE A 337 9.40 7.77 -29.60
N THR A 338 8.69 7.88 -28.49
CA THR A 338 9.26 8.28 -27.19
C THR A 338 9.82 7.07 -26.46
N PHE A 339 9.09 5.95 -26.42
CA PHE A 339 9.46 4.82 -25.58
C PHE A 339 10.39 3.83 -26.28
N LYS A 340 10.17 3.57 -27.58
CA LYS A 340 11.03 2.68 -28.36
C LYS A 340 12.12 3.41 -29.18
N GLY A 341 12.00 4.72 -29.40
CA GLY A 341 13.00 5.50 -30.14
C GLY A 341 13.18 5.06 -31.60
N VAL A 342 12.16 4.44 -32.21
CA VAL A 342 12.27 3.76 -33.51
C VAL A 342 12.78 4.71 -34.60
N PHE A 343 12.29 5.95 -34.62
CA PHE A 343 12.58 6.91 -35.68
C PHE A 343 13.90 7.67 -35.49
N GLN A 344 14.55 7.59 -34.32
CA GLN A 344 15.88 8.17 -34.08
C GLN A 344 17.00 7.40 -34.82
N THR A 345 16.78 6.11 -35.09
CA THR A 345 17.82 5.19 -35.58
C THR A 345 17.48 4.58 -36.95
N ILE A 346 16.36 5.00 -37.55
CA ILE A 346 15.87 4.42 -38.80
C ILE A 346 16.67 4.91 -40.01
N THR A 347 16.99 3.98 -40.91
CA THR A 347 17.64 4.24 -42.19
C THR A 347 16.69 3.87 -43.34
N HIS A 348 17.00 4.33 -44.56
CA HIS A 348 16.22 4.00 -45.76
C HIS A 348 16.05 2.47 -45.94
N GLU A 349 17.06 1.67 -45.59
CA GLU A 349 17.02 0.20 -45.71
C GLU A 349 16.06 -0.46 -44.70
N ASN A 350 15.89 0.14 -43.53
CA ASN A 350 15.09 -0.39 -42.43
C ASN A 350 13.67 0.20 -42.38
N TRP A 351 13.39 1.26 -43.16
CA TRP A 351 12.05 1.86 -43.30
C TRP A 351 10.97 0.85 -43.71
N LYS A 352 11.34 -0.20 -44.46
CA LYS A 352 10.45 -1.31 -44.81
C LYS A 352 9.80 -2.00 -43.62
N ILE A 353 10.42 -1.99 -42.43
CA ILE A 353 9.86 -2.55 -41.19
C ILE A 353 8.67 -1.71 -40.72
N VAL A 354 8.80 -0.37 -40.77
CA VAL A 354 7.71 0.57 -40.46
C VAL A 354 6.57 0.42 -41.47
N LEU A 355 6.89 0.28 -42.77
CA LEU A 355 5.88 0.03 -43.80
C LEU A 355 5.14 -1.30 -43.57
N ALA A 356 5.84 -2.36 -43.18
CA ALA A 356 5.22 -3.65 -42.87
C ALA A 356 4.29 -3.54 -41.66
N PHE A 357 4.72 -2.88 -40.59
CA PHE A 357 3.90 -2.64 -39.40
C PHE A 357 2.61 -1.89 -39.75
N PHE A 358 2.70 -0.74 -40.43
CA PHE A 358 1.51 0.05 -40.77
C PHE A 358 0.62 -0.60 -41.83
N LYS A 359 1.17 -1.48 -42.66
CA LYS A 359 0.37 -2.34 -43.54
C LYS A 359 -0.48 -3.33 -42.74
N GLU A 360 0.07 -3.96 -41.70
CA GLU A 360 -0.71 -4.84 -40.80
C GLU A 360 -1.66 -4.05 -39.91
N ALA A 361 -1.29 -2.84 -39.49
CA ALA A 361 -2.13 -1.95 -38.67
C ALA A 361 -3.29 -1.31 -39.47
N GLU A 362 -3.33 -1.43 -40.80
CA GLU A 362 -4.39 -0.88 -41.67
C GLU A 362 -5.79 -1.42 -41.32
N LYS A 363 -5.88 -2.60 -40.69
CA LYS A 363 -7.16 -3.14 -40.17
C LYS A 363 -7.74 -2.32 -39.00
N TYR A 364 -6.90 -1.59 -38.27
CA TYR A 364 -7.32 -0.72 -37.16
C TYR A 364 -7.41 0.75 -37.57
N PHE A 365 -6.53 1.19 -38.49
CA PHE A 365 -6.44 2.55 -39.00
C PHE A 365 -6.81 2.58 -40.49
N ASN A 366 -8.06 2.22 -40.78
CA ASN A 366 -8.50 2.03 -42.15
C ASN A 366 -8.71 3.37 -42.85
N HIS A 367 -7.78 3.77 -43.71
CA HIS A 367 -7.90 4.98 -44.52
C HIS A 367 -9.12 4.97 -45.45
N LYS A 368 -9.74 3.82 -45.74
CA LYS A 368 -10.99 3.74 -46.53
C LYS A 368 -12.26 3.81 -45.67
N ALA A 369 -12.14 4.05 -44.37
CA ALA A 369 -13.29 4.22 -43.51
C ALA A 369 -14.19 5.37 -44.02
N PRO A 370 -15.52 5.19 -44.05
CA PRO A 370 -16.45 6.19 -44.58
C PRO A 370 -16.59 7.42 -43.70
N ALA A 371 -16.27 7.30 -42.41
CA ALA A 371 -16.39 8.36 -41.41
C ALA A 371 -15.43 8.11 -40.25
N ARG A 372 -15.36 9.09 -39.33
CA ARG A 372 -14.68 8.94 -38.05
C ARG A 372 -15.36 7.86 -37.19
N TYR A 373 -14.58 7.19 -36.34
CA TYR A 373 -15.10 6.12 -35.49
C TYR A 373 -14.36 5.99 -34.16
N PHE A 374 -15.07 5.45 -33.18
CA PHE A 374 -14.47 4.88 -31.99
C PHE A 374 -14.11 3.42 -32.23
N ILE A 375 -13.04 2.97 -31.58
CA ILE A 375 -12.53 1.62 -31.61
C ILE A 375 -12.51 1.05 -30.19
N HIS A 376 -12.91 -0.21 -30.04
CA HIS A 376 -12.97 -0.88 -28.74
C HIS A 376 -11.58 -0.98 -28.09
N ILE A 377 -11.49 -0.79 -26.77
CA ILE A 377 -10.21 -0.72 -26.04
C ILE A 377 -9.35 -2.00 -26.16
N ASN A 378 -9.96 -3.19 -26.31
CA ASN A 378 -9.23 -4.46 -26.48
C ASN A 378 -8.20 -4.43 -27.63
N PHE A 379 -8.49 -3.68 -28.70
CA PHE A 379 -7.57 -3.57 -29.83
C PHE A 379 -6.26 -2.86 -29.48
N ARG A 380 -6.22 -2.13 -28.36
CA ARG A 380 -5.00 -1.51 -27.84
C ARG A 380 -3.93 -2.54 -27.48
N GLN A 381 -4.32 -3.64 -26.82
CA GLN A 381 -3.37 -4.70 -26.46
C GLN A 381 -2.87 -5.42 -27.73
N GLU A 382 -3.78 -5.75 -28.66
CA GLU A 382 -3.40 -6.36 -29.93
C GLU A 382 -2.42 -5.48 -30.73
N LEU A 383 -2.65 -4.16 -30.78
CA LEU A 383 -1.74 -3.21 -31.43
C LEU A 383 -0.38 -3.13 -30.73
N ARG A 384 -0.33 -3.17 -29.39
CA ARG A 384 0.93 -3.22 -28.65
C ARG A 384 1.71 -4.51 -28.91
N GLU A 385 1.02 -5.64 -28.97
CA GLU A 385 1.63 -6.93 -29.34
C GLU A 385 2.12 -6.90 -30.80
N LEU A 386 1.37 -6.28 -31.71
CA LEU A 386 1.81 -6.04 -33.09
C LEU A 386 3.08 -5.17 -33.12
N CYS A 387 3.13 -4.06 -32.38
CA CYS A 387 4.34 -3.24 -32.25
C CYS A 387 5.53 -4.06 -31.77
N ASN A 388 5.37 -4.82 -30.69
CA ASN A 388 6.45 -5.64 -30.13
C ASN A 388 6.95 -6.68 -31.15
N ARG A 389 6.03 -7.38 -31.84
CA ARG A 389 6.40 -8.36 -32.88
C ARG A 389 7.22 -7.75 -34.02
N HIS A 390 6.89 -6.54 -34.47
CA HIS A 390 7.60 -5.90 -35.58
C HIS A 390 8.92 -5.25 -35.17
N PHE A 391 9.00 -4.63 -33.98
CA PHE A 391 10.14 -3.79 -33.61
C PHE A 391 11.12 -4.48 -32.65
N ASP A 392 10.66 -5.28 -31.68
CA ASP A 392 11.52 -5.86 -30.63
C ASP A 392 12.63 -6.77 -31.17
N PRO A 393 12.42 -7.63 -32.20
CA PRO A 393 13.47 -8.47 -32.76
C PRO A 393 14.65 -7.68 -33.36
N HIS A 394 14.44 -6.39 -33.64
CA HIS A 394 15.40 -5.50 -34.27
C HIS A 394 16.04 -4.52 -33.26
N MET A 395 15.55 -4.46 -32.02
CA MET A 395 16.11 -3.65 -30.94
C MET A 395 17.52 -4.11 -30.56
N GLY A 396 18.45 -3.17 -30.37
CA GLY A 396 19.86 -3.43 -30.05
C GLY A 396 20.74 -3.82 -31.25
N LYS A 397 20.15 -4.20 -32.40
CA LYS A 397 20.87 -4.52 -33.64
C LYS A 397 20.70 -3.43 -34.71
N LEU A 398 19.46 -3.17 -35.11
CA LEU A 398 19.11 -2.18 -36.13
C LEU A 398 18.65 -0.87 -35.50
N PHE A 399 17.89 -0.96 -34.39
CA PHE A 399 17.53 0.19 -33.58
C PHE A 399 18.51 0.24 -32.38
N LYS A 400 19.52 1.13 -32.44
CA LYS A 400 20.52 1.33 -31.36
C LYS A 400 19.83 1.75 -30.05
N GLU A 401 20.55 1.64 -28.93
CA GLU A 401 20.08 2.17 -27.64
C GLU A 401 19.61 3.62 -27.78
N TYR A 402 18.46 3.91 -27.18
CA TYR A 402 17.80 5.21 -27.18
C TYR A 402 18.79 6.33 -26.82
N THR A 403 18.83 7.39 -27.66
CA THR A 403 19.60 8.58 -27.34
C THR A 403 18.70 9.52 -26.54
N PRO A 404 19.01 9.77 -25.26
CA PRO A 404 18.17 10.64 -24.44
C PRO A 404 18.25 12.09 -24.91
N VAL A 405 17.10 12.76 -24.88
CA VAL A 405 17.02 14.22 -25.04
C VAL A 405 17.85 14.89 -23.95
N ARG A 406 18.71 15.84 -24.32
CA ARG A 406 19.54 16.58 -23.36
C ARG A 406 18.67 17.47 -22.48
N LYS A 407 19.12 17.66 -21.23
CA LYS A 407 18.45 18.53 -20.28
C LYS A 407 18.37 19.96 -20.80
N VAL A 408 17.24 20.60 -20.58
CA VAL A 408 17.02 22.04 -20.82
C VAL A 408 17.38 22.79 -19.54
N GLY A 409 18.16 23.87 -19.64
CA GLY A 409 18.53 24.71 -18.50
C GLY A 409 17.44 25.71 -18.12
N ASP A 410 17.69 26.49 -17.08
CA ASP A 410 16.70 27.42 -16.48
C ASP A 410 16.32 28.63 -17.38
N HIS A 411 16.93 28.76 -18.56
CA HIS A 411 16.67 29.83 -19.53
C HIS A 411 15.97 29.31 -20.79
N GLY A 412 15.37 28.13 -20.71
CA GLY A 412 14.69 27.47 -21.82
C GLY A 412 15.60 27.16 -23.00
N PHE A 413 15.05 27.16 -24.21
CA PHE A 413 15.80 26.84 -25.42
C PHE A 413 15.35 27.65 -26.65
N THR A 414 16.29 27.92 -27.54
CA THR A 414 16.08 28.60 -28.82
C THR A 414 15.82 27.60 -29.96
N LEU A 415 15.28 28.08 -31.09
CA LEU A 415 15.11 27.28 -32.30
C LEU A 415 16.42 26.60 -32.75
N LYS A 416 17.55 27.30 -32.67
CA LYS A 416 18.87 26.73 -33.02
C LYS A 416 19.27 25.59 -32.08
N GLN A 417 19.02 25.73 -30.79
CA GLN A 417 19.28 24.67 -29.81
C GLN A 417 18.34 23.47 -30.04
N PHE A 418 17.08 23.72 -30.38
CA PHE A 418 16.14 22.67 -30.75
C PHE A 418 16.58 21.90 -32.01
N GLN A 419 16.99 22.62 -33.07
CA GLN A 419 17.53 22.01 -34.28
C GLN A 419 18.77 21.17 -33.99
N SER A 420 19.72 21.70 -33.20
CA SER A 420 20.90 20.94 -32.76
C SER A 420 20.54 19.68 -31.96
N GLU A 421 19.47 19.72 -31.18
CA GLU A 421 18.97 18.55 -30.47
C GLU A 421 18.46 17.47 -31.43
N LEU A 422 17.70 17.85 -32.46
CA LEU A 422 17.23 16.89 -33.48
C LEU A 422 18.41 16.25 -34.25
N GLU A 423 19.48 17.01 -34.50
CA GLU A 423 20.72 16.45 -35.07
C GLU A 423 21.37 15.43 -34.12
N HIS A 424 21.48 15.78 -32.83
CA HIS A 424 22.04 14.91 -31.80
C HIS A 424 21.26 13.59 -31.66
N LEU A 425 19.93 13.65 -31.79
CA LEU A 425 19.04 12.48 -31.76
C LEU A 425 19.10 11.63 -33.03
N GLY A 426 19.87 12.02 -34.04
CA GLY A 426 20.02 11.26 -35.29
C GLY A 426 18.89 11.43 -36.30
N LEU A 427 17.97 12.38 -36.10
CA LEU A 427 16.80 12.62 -36.97
C LEU A 427 17.15 13.29 -38.31
N MET A 428 18.43 13.63 -38.53
CA MET A 428 18.96 14.07 -39.82
C MET A 428 19.30 12.92 -40.79
N ASN A 429 19.00 11.67 -40.42
CA ASN A 429 19.30 10.48 -41.20
C ASN A 429 18.02 9.90 -41.86
N GLY A 430 18.21 9.03 -42.86
CA GLY A 430 17.11 8.28 -43.48
C GLY A 430 16.02 9.16 -44.12
N GLU A 431 14.76 8.74 -43.98
CA GLU A 431 13.57 9.38 -44.58
C GLU A 431 13.23 10.78 -44.02
N PHE A 432 13.88 11.20 -42.93
CA PHE A 432 13.57 12.45 -42.23
C PHE A 432 14.50 13.60 -42.68
N LYS A 433 15.66 13.25 -43.26
CA LYS A 433 16.76 14.16 -43.61
C LYS A 433 16.37 15.41 -44.39
N SER A 434 15.43 15.30 -45.33
CA SER A 434 15.14 16.39 -46.29
C SER A 434 14.27 17.52 -45.73
N ARG A 435 13.53 17.27 -44.63
CA ARG A 435 12.48 18.19 -44.15
C ARG A 435 12.49 18.43 -42.63
N VAL A 436 13.35 17.74 -41.87
CA VAL A 436 13.34 17.80 -40.40
C VAL A 436 13.50 19.20 -39.83
N PHE A 437 14.29 20.09 -40.44
CA PHE A 437 14.39 21.49 -39.97
C PHE A 437 13.16 22.34 -40.30
N GLN A 438 12.50 22.10 -41.44
CA GLN A 438 11.23 22.76 -41.74
C GLN A 438 10.14 22.32 -40.75
N TRP A 439 10.16 21.05 -40.35
CA TRP A 439 9.30 20.54 -39.29
C TRP A 439 9.66 21.10 -37.91
N ALA A 440 10.96 21.26 -37.63
CA ALA A 440 11.45 21.84 -36.38
C ALA A 440 11.02 23.30 -36.21
N GLU A 441 11.14 24.11 -37.26
CA GLU A 441 10.64 25.50 -37.27
C GLU A 441 9.15 25.55 -36.91
N ARG A 442 8.33 24.72 -37.56
CA ARG A 442 6.88 24.68 -37.29
C ARG A 442 6.54 24.21 -35.88
N ALA A 443 7.21 23.15 -35.41
CA ALA A 443 6.98 22.63 -34.06
C ALA A 443 7.41 23.66 -33.00
N TYR A 444 8.52 24.37 -33.24
CA TYR A 444 8.99 25.43 -32.35
C TYR A 444 8.08 26.66 -32.37
N ASP A 445 7.62 27.09 -33.54
CA ASP A 445 6.64 28.18 -33.70
C ASP A 445 5.36 27.88 -32.94
N ASP A 446 4.92 26.62 -32.92
CA ASP A 446 3.74 26.20 -32.15
C ASP A 446 3.97 26.28 -30.63
N LEU A 447 5.15 25.89 -30.15
CA LEU A 447 5.52 26.01 -28.73
C LEU A 447 5.56 27.48 -28.26
N ILE A 448 6.14 28.37 -29.07
CA ILE A 448 6.34 29.78 -28.67
C ILE A 448 5.10 30.66 -28.80
N LYS A 449 4.03 30.18 -29.45
CA LYS A 449 2.72 30.86 -29.43
C LYS A 449 2.18 31.02 -28.01
N TYR A 450 2.50 30.07 -27.14
CA TYR A 450 1.88 29.94 -25.82
C TYR A 450 2.86 30.15 -24.67
N LYS A 451 4.15 29.91 -24.91
CA LYS A 451 5.18 30.02 -23.88
C LYS A 451 6.39 30.77 -24.41
N LYS A 452 6.86 31.77 -23.67
CA LYS A 452 8.07 32.51 -24.06
C LYS A 452 9.26 31.54 -24.16
N PRO A 453 10.19 31.74 -25.12
CA PRO A 453 11.36 30.86 -25.30
C PRO A 453 12.15 30.61 -24.01
N GLU A 454 12.29 31.64 -23.19
CA GLU A 454 13.01 31.63 -21.90
C GLU A 454 12.38 30.69 -20.86
N ASN A 455 11.09 30.38 -21.00
CA ASN A 455 10.33 29.57 -20.06
C ASN A 455 10.11 28.12 -20.55
N LEU A 456 10.55 27.78 -21.76
CA LEU A 456 10.37 26.43 -22.32
C LEU A 456 11.10 25.38 -21.47
N THR A 457 10.42 24.28 -21.13
CA THR A 457 10.98 23.23 -20.25
C THR A 457 11.46 22.01 -21.05
N LEU A 458 12.03 21.02 -20.35
CA LEU A 458 12.35 19.72 -20.93
C LEU A 458 11.10 18.99 -21.47
N SER A 459 9.94 19.11 -20.82
CA SER A 459 8.68 18.55 -21.32
C SER A 459 8.26 19.18 -22.65
N ASP A 460 8.50 20.49 -22.81
CA ASP A 460 8.25 21.22 -24.07
C ASP A 460 9.23 20.78 -25.17
N MET A 461 10.51 20.57 -24.84
CA MET A 461 11.50 19.99 -25.75
C MET A 461 11.07 18.59 -26.24
N LEU A 462 10.67 17.72 -25.31
CA LEU A 462 10.16 16.38 -25.62
C LEU A 462 8.90 16.44 -26.49
N HIS A 463 8.01 17.40 -26.25
CA HIS A 463 6.85 17.64 -27.10
C HIS A 463 7.25 18.05 -28.52
N GLY A 464 8.18 19.00 -28.66
CA GLY A 464 8.69 19.42 -29.97
C GLY A 464 9.33 18.26 -30.74
N VAL A 465 10.16 17.46 -30.07
CA VAL A 465 10.81 16.27 -30.66
C VAL A 465 9.77 15.23 -31.12
N GLU A 466 8.72 15.01 -30.32
CA GLU A 466 7.62 14.10 -30.67
C GLU A 466 6.80 14.62 -31.85
N ALA A 467 6.52 15.92 -31.88
CA ALA A 467 5.81 16.58 -32.98
C ALA A 467 6.59 16.48 -34.30
N VAL A 468 7.91 16.75 -34.30
CA VAL A 468 8.76 16.63 -35.49
C VAL A 468 8.79 15.20 -36.02
N GLN A 469 8.91 14.21 -35.14
CA GLN A 469 8.90 12.82 -35.58
C GLN A 469 7.53 12.39 -36.12
N THR A 470 6.45 12.82 -35.47
CA THR A 470 5.07 12.61 -35.93
C THR A 470 4.88 13.19 -37.34
N LEU A 471 5.36 14.41 -37.58
CA LEU A 471 5.33 15.04 -38.90
C LEU A 471 6.07 14.20 -39.96
N GLY A 472 7.23 13.67 -39.62
CA GLY A 472 7.99 12.81 -40.52
C GLY A 472 7.30 11.49 -40.83
N VAL A 473 6.62 10.88 -39.85
CA VAL A 473 5.81 9.67 -40.08
C VAL A 473 4.68 9.95 -41.05
N PHE A 474 3.88 11.00 -40.81
CA PHE A 474 2.74 11.34 -41.66
C PHE A 474 3.16 11.77 -43.07
N THR A 475 4.25 12.52 -43.22
CA THR A 475 4.76 12.92 -44.54
C THR A 475 5.19 11.71 -45.38
N ASN A 476 5.74 10.67 -44.74
CA ASN A 476 6.23 9.47 -45.42
C ASN A 476 5.17 8.34 -45.52
N LEU A 477 4.00 8.48 -44.89
CA LEU A 477 2.90 7.50 -44.89
C LEU A 477 1.57 8.16 -45.30
N PRO A 478 1.34 8.44 -46.60
CA PRO A 478 0.19 9.21 -47.07
C PRO A 478 -1.16 8.56 -46.76
N LYS A 479 -1.23 7.22 -46.66
CA LYS A 479 -2.44 6.51 -46.21
C LYS A 479 -2.86 6.90 -44.79
N LEU A 480 -1.89 7.13 -43.89
CA LEU A 480 -2.20 7.57 -42.52
C LEU A 480 -2.68 9.03 -42.50
N CYS A 481 -2.17 9.88 -43.39
CA CYS A 481 -2.70 11.23 -43.56
C CYS A 481 -4.16 11.22 -44.02
N ASP A 482 -4.50 10.40 -45.03
CA ASP A 482 -5.88 10.22 -45.50
C ASP A 482 -6.78 9.67 -44.38
N PHE A 483 -6.31 8.66 -43.64
CA PHE A 483 -7.00 8.18 -42.44
C PHE A 483 -7.26 9.31 -41.44
N LEU A 484 -6.24 10.08 -41.07
CA LEU A 484 -6.37 11.13 -40.04
C LEU A 484 -7.32 12.26 -40.50
N HIS A 485 -7.30 12.62 -41.77
CA HIS A 485 -8.24 13.56 -42.36
C HIS A 485 -9.68 13.05 -42.25
N LYS A 486 -9.93 11.78 -42.59
CA LYS A 486 -11.25 11.13 -42.45
C LYS A 486 -11.70 10.95 -41.01
N GLN A 487 -10.77 10.79 -40.07
CA GLN A 487 -11.06 10.84 -38.63
C GLN A 487 -11.32 12.27 -38.12
N GLU A 488 -11.17 13.27 -39.00
CA GLU A 488 -11.30 14.70 -38.70
C GLU A 488 -10.35 15.19 -37.61
N ALA A 489 -9.20 14.53 -37.48
CA ALA A 489 -8.22 14.78 -36.43
C ALA A 489 -6.91 15.37 -36.98
N CYS A 490 -6.92 15.82 -38.24
CA CYS A 490 -5.75 16.40 -38.91
C CYS A 490 -5.31 17.75 -38.34
N TRP A 491 -6.19 18.43 -37.60
CA TRP A 491 -5.86 19.65 -36.85
C TRP A 491 -4.80 19.41 -35.77
N ARG A 492 -4.65 18.17 -35.30
CA ARG A 492 -3.61 17.74 -34.35
C ARG A 492 -2.20 17.74 -34.94
N LEU A 493 -2.07 17.96 -36.25
CA LEU A 493 -0.79 18.11 -36.91
C LEU A 493 -0.43 19.60 -37.05
N PRO A 494 0.82 19.99 -36.73
CA PRO A 494 1.24 21.39 -36.82
C PRO A 494 1.40 21.94 -38.26
N PHE A 495 0.87 21.27 -39.30
CA PHE A 495 0.85 21.75 -40.70
C PHE A 495 -0.54 21.71 -41.34
N SER A 496 -0.74 22.43 -42.44
CA SER A 496 -1.97 22.41 -43.22
C SER A 496 -2.17 21.02 -43.83
N CYS A 497 -3.26 20.35 -43.47
CA CYS A 497 -3.67 19.14 -44.16
C CYS A 497 -3.98 19.48 -45.61
N ASP A 498 -3.35 18.80 -46.57
CA ASP A 498 -3.53 19.05 -48.01
C ASP A 498 -4.99 18.86 -48.48
N PHE A 499 -5.78 18.11 -47.70
CA PHE A 499 -7.21 17.89 -47.91
C PHE A 499 -8.09 18.98 -47.28
N CYS A 500 -7.56 19.83 -46.40
CA CYS A 500 -8.31 20.87 -45.68
C CYS A 500 -8.15 22.28 -46.27
N SER A 501 -7.49 22.42 -47.42
CA SER A 501 -7.21 23.68 -48.11
C SER A 501 -8.40 24.66 -48.07
N GLY A 502 -8.22 25.82 -47.43
CA GLY A 502 -9.20 26.91 -47.40
C GLY A 502 -10.12 26.98 -46.16
N LYS A 503 -9.95 26.12 -45.15
CA LYS A 503 -10.63 26.25 -43.85
C LYS A 503 -9.66 26.77 -42.79
N GLU A 504 -10.06 27.79 -42.04
CA GLU A 504 -9.29 28.27 -40.88
C GLU A 504 -8.99 27.11 -39.93
N LYS A 505 -7.73 26.99 -39.50
CA LYS A 505 -7.38 26.03 -38.47
C LYS A 505 -8.03 26.49 -37.15
N PRO A 506 -8.73 25.61 -36.41
CA PRO A 506 -9.01 25.85 -35.01
C PRO A 506 -7.70 26.18 -34.30
N SER A 507 -7.69 27.21 -33.45
CA SER A 507 -6.51 27.54 -32.67
C SER A 507 -6.22 26.39 -31.71
N ALA A 508 -5.00 25.86 -31.73
CA ALA A 508 -4.55 24.85 -30.75
C ALA A 508 -4.57 25.38 -29.28
N SER A 509 -4.93 26.65 -29.09
CA SER A 509 -4.96 27.38 -27.82
C SER A 509 -5.94 26.81 -26.79
N GLU A 510 -7.12 26.32 -27.21
CA GLU A 510 -8.14 25.85 -26.25
C GLU A 510 -7.72 24.54 -25.57
N GLU A 511 -6.98 23.66 -26.26
CA GLU A 511 -6.43 22.44 -25.65
C GLU A 511 -5.22 22.74 -24.77
N TYR A 512 -4.24 23.53 -25.24
CA TYR A 512 -3.07 23.88 -24.41
C TYR A 512 -3.43 24.68 -23.15
N GLU A 513 -4.50 25.49 -23.18
CA GLU A 513 -5.04 26.12 -21.97
C GLU A 513 -5.83 25.16 -21.06
N GLN A 514 -6.38 24.07 -21.57
CA GLN A 514 -7.05 23.02 -20.79
C GLN A 514 -6.07 22.02 -20.17
N TRP A 515 -4.90 21.85 -20.77
CA TRP A 515 -3.87 20.90 -20.34
C TRP A 515 -3.10 21.44 -19.14
N GLY A 516 -3.76 21.46 -17.98
CA GLY A 516 -3.19 22.05 -16.76
C GLY A 516 -4.20 22.73 -15.84
N ARG A 517 -5.45 22.93 -16.27
CA ARG A 517 -6.48 23.53 -15.40
C ARG A 517 -7.22 22.44 -14.62
N PRO A 518 -7.52 22.68 -13.33
CA PRO A 518 -8.58 21.95 -12.63
C PRO A 518 -9.86 21.99 -13.47
N ARG A 519 -10.66 20.92 -13.41
CA ARG A 519 -11.98 20.93 -14.04
C ARG A 519 -12.74 22.22 -13.67
N PRO A 520 -13.46 22.85 -14.59
CA PRO A 520 -14.40 23.91 -14.22
C PRO A 520 -15.34 23.36 -13.15
N ALA A 521 -15.46 24.06 -12.02
CA ALA A 521 -16.45 23.71 -11.01
C ALA A 521 -17.84 23.73 -11.66
N PRO A 522 -18.78 22.86 -11.22
CA PRO A 522 -20.17 23.01 -11.59
C PRO A 522 -20.61 24.46 -11.30
N PRO A 523 -21.42 25.10 -12.17
CA PRO A 523 -21.90 26.45 -11.91
C PRO A 523 -22.59 26.51 -10.54
N ALA A 524 -22.25 27.52 -9.73
CA ALA A 524 -22.87 27.71 -8.43
C ALA A 524 -24.37 28.02 -8.60
N ILE A 525 -25.22 27.24 -7.93
CA ILE A 525 -26.68 27.38 -8.00
C ILE A 525 -27.15 28.25 -6.81
N PRO A 526 -28.12 29.18 -7.01
CA PRO A 526 -28.58 30.08 -5.96
C PRO A 526 -29.34 29.34 -4.86
N LYS A 527 -29.07 29.66 -3.59
CA LYS A 527 -29.83 29.15 -2.43
C LYS A 527 -31.28 29.64 -2.47
N LEU A 528 -32.22 28.72 -2.32
CA LEU A 528 -33.63 28.99 -2.05
C LEU A 528 -34.00 28.32 -0.71
N ASP A 529 -34.41 29.12 0.27
CA ASP A 529 -34.95 28.59 1.55
C ASP A 529 -36.35 28.01 1.32
N LEU A 530 -36.69 26.87 1.95
CA LEU A 530 -38.03 26.54 2.50
C LEU A 530 -38.08 25.12 3.15
N PRO A 531 -39.11 24.79 3.97
CA PRO A 531 -39.03 23.99 5.19
C PRO A 531 -39.76 22.65 5.10
N VAL A 532 -39.43 21.65 5.93
CA VAL A 532 -40.33 20.52 6.19
C VAL A 532 -40.18 19.96 7.61
N SER A 533 -41.32 19.75 8.25
CA SER A 533 -41.52 19.01 9.50
C SER A 533 -42.04 17.59 9.19
N LEU A 534 -41.59 16.59 9.95
CA LEU A 534 -42.07 15.20 9.85
C LEU A 534 -43.23 14.91 10.82
N PRO A 535 -44.14 13.98 10.50
CA PRO A 535 -45.36 13.72 11.27
C PRO A 535 -45.13 12.75 12.46
N PRO A 536 -45.93 12.84 13.54
CA PRO A 536 -45.74 12.02 14.74
C PRO A 536 -46.50 10.69 14.70
N ASP A 537 -45.89 9.69 15.35
CA ASP A 537 -46.47 8.40 15.69
C ASP A 537 -47.45 8.52 16.87
N ASP A 538 -48.62 7.87 16.78
CA ASP A 538 -49.32 7.43 17.98
C ASP A 538 -50.26 6.22 17.76
N GLU A 539 -50.42 5.47 18.85
CA GLU A 539 -51.37 4.37 19.10
C GLU A 539 -51.05 2.94 18.60
N LYS A 540 -50.54 2.09 19.51
CA LYS A 540 -51.33 0.98 20.12
C LYS A 540 -50.53 0.15 21.13
N LYS A 541 -50.36 0.70 22.34
CA LYS A 541 -50.18 -0.07 23.58
C LYS A 541 -51.55 -0.60 24.04
N ASN A 542 -52.01 -1.76 23.54
CA ASN A 542 -52.94 -2.62 24.32
C ASN A 542 -53.21 -4.04 23.78
N LYS A 543 -52.40 -4.59 22.85
CA LYS A 543 -52.46 -6.02 22.47
C LYS A 543 -51.30 -6.87 23.01
N LYS A 544 -50.56 -6.36 24.00
CA LYS A 544 -49.26 -6.92 24.44
C LYS A 544 -49.31 -7.86 25.66
N LYS A 545 -50.47 -8.04 26.31
CA LYS A 545 -50.56 -8.82 27.57
C LYS A 545 -51.07 -10.27 27.42
N GLU A 546 -51.85 -10.61 26.40
CA GLU A 546 -52.28 -12.01 26.16
C GLU A 546 -51.36 -12.79 25.20
N LYS A 547 -50.58 -12.11 24.36
CA LYS A 547 -49.62 -12.76 23.44
C LYS A 547 -48.36 -13.28 24.17
N LYS A 548 -48.03 -12.72 25.34
CA LYS A 548 -46.83 -13.05 26.13
C LYS A 548 -46.87 -14.41 26.83
N LYS A 549 -48.05 -14.93 27.23
CA LYS A 549 -48.15 -16.26 27.87
C LYS A 549 -48.01 -17.41 26.86
N ARG A 550 -48.61 -17.31 25.66
CA ARG A 550 -48.45 -18.32 24.59
C ARG A 550 -47.05 -18.32 23.94
N GLN A 551 -46.38 -17.17 23.86
CA GLN A 551 -45.01 -17.09 23.34
C GLN A 551 -43.94 -17.66 24.28
N GLN A 552 -44.21 -17.75 25.59
CA GLN A 552 -43.23 -18.22 26.58
C GLN A 552 -43.18 -19.76 26.67
N GLU A 553 -44.28 -20.44 26.37
CA GLU A 553 -44.34 -21.91 26.24
C GLU A 553 -43.80 -22.39 24.89
N GLN A 554 -44.10 -21.69 23.77
CA GLN A 554 -43.51 -21.99 22.46
C GLN A 554 -41.99 -21.74 22.40
N ARG A 555 -41.47 -20.74 23.15
CA ARG A 555 -40.02 -20.45 23.23
C ARG A 555 -39.23 -21.56 23.94
N LYS A 556 -39.80 -22.25 24.92
CA LYS A 556 -39.10 -23.32 25.66
C LYS A 556 -38.93 -24.58 24.81
N THR A 557 -39.92 -24.93 23.99
CA THR A 557 -39.84 -26.07 23.06
C THR A 557 -38.92 -25.75 21.87
N ALA A 558 -38.99 -24.53 21.33
CA ALA A 558 -38.10 -24.09 20.25
C ALA A 558 -36.62 -23.95 20.67
N MET A 559 -36.33 -23.59 21.94
CA MET A 559 -34.95 -23.53 22.46
C MET A 559 -34.30 -24.91 22.60
N ALA A 560 -35.08 -25.97 22.87
CA ALA A 560 -34.59 -27.34 22.94
C ALA A 560 -34.31 -27.95 21.55
N GLU A 561 -35.10 -27.58 20.53
CA GLU A 561 -34.82 -27.93 19.13
C GLU A 561 -33.65 -27.12 18.54
N LEU A 562 -33.48 -25.85 18.94
CA LEU A 562 -32.38 -24.97 18.50
C LEU A 562 -31.01 -25.40 19.05
N SER A 563 -30.94 -26.00 20.25
CA SER A 563 -29.66 -26.53 20.78
C SER A 563 -29.18 -27.76 20.01
N ALA A 564 -30.10 -28.56 19.45
CA ALA A 564 -29.75 -29.72 18.64
C ALA A 564 -29.32 -29.34 17.21
N ILE A 565 -29.90 -28.27 16.63
CA ILE A 565 -29.52 -27.74 15.31
C ILE A 565 -28.16 -27.00 15.37
N LYS A 566 -27.87 -26.29 16.47
CA LYS A 566 -26.60 -25.57 16.68
C LYS A 566 -25.35 -26.46 16.68
N GLU A 567 -25.45 -27.72 17.12
CA GLU A 567 -24.30 -28.64 17.06
C GLU A 567 -24.03 -29.17 15.64
N VAL A 568 -25.07 -29.30 14.81
CA VAL A 568 -24.95 -29.79 13.42
C VAL A 568 -24.48 -28.68 12.46
N GLU A 569 -24.87 -27.43 12.67
CA GLU A 569 -24.43 -26.29 11.84
C GLU A 569 -23.00 -25.82 12.15
N LYS A 570 -22.53 -25.96 13.40
CA LYS A 570 -21.15 -25.65 13.82
C LYS A 570 -20.11 -26.46 13.02
N SER A 571 -20.42 -27.73 12.75
CA SER A 571 -19.57 -28.64 11.95
C SER A 571 -19.49 -28.26 10.47
N LYS A 572 -20.55 -27.70 9.86
CA LYS A 572 -20.54 -27.26 8.45
C LYS A 572 -19.86 -25.90 8.25
N CYS A 573 -19.83 -25.06 9.30
CA CYS A 573 -19.25 -23.72 9.28
C CYS A 573 -17.70 -23.75 9.29
N GLU A 574 -17.11 -24.67 10.07
CA GLU A 574 -15.65 -24.87 10.14
C GLU A 574 -15.04 -25.33 8.80
N ASP A 575 -15.82 -26.04 7.98
CA ASP A 575 -15.38 -26.57 6.68
C ASP A 575 -15.41 -25.49 5.57
N LEU A 576 -16.21 -24.43 5.74
CA LEU A 576 -16.27 -23.28 4.84
C LEU A 576 -15.17 -22.26 5.15
N GLU A 577 -14.87 -22.02 6.45
CA GLU A 577 -13.78 -21.14 6.91
C GLU A 577 -12.43 -21.59 6.37
N LYS A 578 -12.19 -22.90 6.36
CA LYS A 578 -10.95 -23.49 5.85
C LYS A 578 -10.72 -23.24 4.37
N LYS A 579 -11.81 -23.23 3.57
CA LYS A 579 -11.75 -22.97 2.13
C LYS A 579 -11.52 -21.49 1.81
N LEU A 580 -11.99 -20.59 2.68
CA LEU A 580 -11.78 -19.15 2.56
C LEU A 580 -10.34 -18.75 2.94
N GLU A 581 -9.78 -19.35 3.99
CA GLU A 581 -8.37 -19.14 4.41
C GLU A 581 -7.36 -19.59 3.33
N GLU A 582 -7.63 -20.68 2.62
CA GLU A 582 -6.78 -21.16 1.52
C GLU A 582 -6.85 -20.28 0.26
N SER A 583 -7.89 -19.45 0.13
CA SER A 583 -8.04 -18.51 -0.98
C SER A 583 -7.31 -17.20 -0.68
N LEU A 584 -7.38 -16.72 0.56
CA LEU A 584 -6.68 -15.53 1.07
C LEU A 584 -5.15 -15.66 1.05
N LYS A 585 -4.62 -16.85 1.35
CA LYS A 585 -3.17 -17.14 1.30
C LYS A 585 -2.55 -16.99 -0.08
N ARG A 586 -3.34 -17.17 -1.14
CA ARG A 586 -2.87 -17.09 -2.53
C ARG A 586 -2.79 -15.65 -3.05
N GLU A 587 -3.53 -14.71 -2.45
CA GLU A 587 -3.45 -13.28 -2.82
C GLU A 587 -2.32 -12.56 -2.08
N SER A 588 -2.03 -12.92 -0.82
CA SER A 588 -0.96 -12.30 -0.04
C SER A 588 0.45 -12.49 -0.62
N GLU A 589 0.66 -13.59 -1.36
CA GLU A 589 1.94 -13.86 -2.03
C GLU A 589 2.21 -12.95 -3.24
N LYS A 590 1.18 -12.26 -3.76
CA LYS A 590 1.33 -11.32 -4.89
C LYS A 590 1.67 -9.89 -4.44
N ASP A 591 1.20 -9.45 -3.29
CA ASP A 591 1.42 -8.09 -2.78
C ASP A 591 2.87 -7.87 -2.28
N GLU A 592 3.52 -8.94 -1.79
CA GLU A 592 4.90 -8.94 -1.29
C GLU A 592 5.95 -8.66 -2.40
N GLU A 593 5.56 -8.81 -3.67
CA GLU A 593 6.42 -8.54 -4.82
C GLU A 593 6.51 -7.04 -5.17
N ILE A 594 5.53 -6.23 -4.76
CA ILE A 594 5.39 -4.81 -5.11
C ILE A 594 6.13 -3.87 -4.13
N GLU A 595 6.27 -4.29 -2.87
CA GLU A 595 6.84 -3.50 -1.77
C GLU A 595 8.36 -3.20 -1.92
N LYS A 596 9.07 -3.91 -2.81
CA LYS A 596 10.53 -3.79 -2.97
C LYS A 596 11.01 -2.57 -3.77
N LEU A 597 10.14 -1.72 -4.30
CA LEU A 597 10.50 -0.65 -5.25
C LEU A 597 10.58 0.79 -4.68
N THR A 598 10.29 1.02 -3.39
CA THR A 598 10.22 2.36 -2.75
C THR A 598 11.21 2.52 -1.58
N LYS A 599 12.19 3.45 -1.58
CA LYS A 599 12.82 4.13 -0.38
C LYS A 599 13.98 5.15 -0.70
N PRO A 600 14.30 6.15 0.18
CA PRO A 600 14.68 7.56 -0.13
C PRO A 600 16.11 8.04 0.30
N ARG A 601 16.55 9.25 -0.13
CA ARG A 601 17.96 9.76 -0.18
C ARG A 601 18.54 10.54 1.04
N PHE A 602 17.76 11.14 1.93
CA PHE A 602 18.27 12.12 2.93
C PHE A 602 19.05 11.53 4.13
N LEU A 603 18.78 10.27 4.50
CA LEU A 603 19.52 9.59 5.59
C LEU A 603 21.03 9.44 5.29
N ARG A 604 21.44 9.54 4.03
CA ARG A 604 22.84 9.33 3.64
C ARG A 604 23.80 10.42 4.14
N ILE A 605 23.34 11.63 4.49
CA ILE A 605 24.25 12.75 4.82
C ILE A 605 24.95 12.59 6.19
N PHE A 606 24.26 12.01 7.17
CA PHE A 606 24.78 11.78 8.53
C PHE A 606 25.36 10.39 8.72
N PHE A 607 24.86 9.43 7.93
CA PHE A 607 25.21 8.03 8.05
C PHE A 607 26.21 7.55 7.00
N ASP A 608 26.52 8.32 5.93
CA ASP A 608 27.56 7.95 4.96
C ASP A 608 28.91 8.65 5.25
N GLY A 609 30.00 7.88 5.16
CA GLY A 609 31.37 8.35 5.32
C GLY A 609 31.84 8.47 6.80
N PRO A 610 33.01 9.10 7.05
CA PRO A 610 33.58 9.23 8.39
C PRO A 610 32.71 10.06 9.33
N ARG A 611 31.64 10.70 8.82
CA ARG A 611 30.63 11.42 9.60
C ARG A 611 29.77 10.49 10.46
N PHE A 612 29.72 9.19 10.17
CA PHE A 612 29.07 8.19 11.04
C PHE A 612 29.66 8.17 12.46
N ILE A 613 30.88 8.65 12.66
CA ILE A 613 31.49 8.73 14.01
C ILE A 613 30.80 9.75 14.93
N ILE A 614 30.11 10.74 14.35
CA ILE A 614 29.44 11.82 15.09
C ILE A 614 28.33 11.28 16.00
N PRO A 615 27.35 10.49 15.50
CA PRO A 615 26.34 9.89 16.37
C PRO A 615 26.94 8.92 17.38
N VAL A 616 28.00 8.18 17.02
CA VAL A 616 28.68 7.25 17.96
C VAL A 616 29.31 8.00 19.14
N LEU A 617 30.07 9.07 18.88
CA LEU A 617 30.70 9.88 19.93
C LEU A 617 29.66 10.54 20.83
N TYR A 618 28.56 11.03 20.27
CA TYR A 618 27.47 11.63 21.03
C TYR A 618 26.87 10.68 22.08
N VAL A 619 26.61 9.42 21.70
CA VAL A 619 26.06 8.42 22.63
C VAL A 619 27.09 8.05 23.70
N CYS A 620 28.35 7.85 23.32
CA CYS A 620 29.41 7.51 24.26
C CYS A 620 29.67 8.62 25.29
N THR A 621 29.66 9.90 24.89
CA THR A 621 29.88 11.02 25.81
C THR A 621 28.76 11.13 26.85
N ASN A 622 27.50 10.95 26.46
CA ASN A 622 26.38 10.97 27.41
C ASN A 622 26.48 9.83 28.45
N ALA A 623 26.84 8.63 28.00
CA ALA A 623 27.02 7.49 28.90
C ALA A 623 28.15 7.71 29.92
N ILE A 624 29.27 8.28 29.48
CA ILE A 624 30.41 8.58 30.36
C ILE A 624 30.03 9.67 31.37
N THR A 625 29.35 10.74 30.94
CA THR A 625 28.92 11.82 31.84
C THR A 625 27.97 11.33 32.92
N TRP A 626 27.02 10.46 32.57
CA TRP A 626 26.09 9.86 33.53
C TRP A 626 26.80 9.01 34.58
N TRP A 627 27.74 8.18 34.15
CA TRP A 627 28.56 7.35 35.03
C TRP A 627 29.40 8.21 36.00
N CYS A 628 30.07 9.24 35.49
CA CYS A 628 30.85 10.16 36.31
C CYS A 628 29.98 10.90 37.34
N ALA A 629 28.81 11.40 36.95
CA ALA A 629 27.91 12.11 37.85
C ALA A 629 27.42 11.20 39.00
N SER A 630 27.07 9.95 38.66
CA SER A 630 26.64 8.94 39.64
C SER A 630 27.75 8.59 40.63
N PHE A 631 28.98 8.41 40.14
CA PHE A 631 30.09 7.94 40.95
C PHE A 631 30.67 9.02 41.87
N PHE A 632 30.86 10.25 41.38
CA PHE A 632 31.56 11.31 42.12
C PHE A 632 30.65 12.18 42.99
N PHE A 633 29.38 12.35 42.63
CA PHE A 633 28.51 13.34 43.30
C PHE A 633 27.30 12.75 44.02
N ASN A 634 26.85 11.56 43.64
CA ASN A 634 25.60 10.96 44.15
C ASN A 634 25.81 9.62 44.85
N ARG A 635 27.04 9.34 45.30
CA ARG A 635 27.32 8.18 46.14
C ARG A 635 26.71 8.42 47.54
N PRO A 636 26.02 7.43 48.15
CA PRO A 636 25.46 7.58 49.49
C PRO A 636 26.55 7.89 50.51
N ASP A 637 26.34 8.94 51.31
CA ASP A 637 27.20 9.33 52.42
C ASP A 637 26.58 8.97 53.77
N ASP A 638 27.35 9.09 54.85
CA ASP A 638 26.93 8.62 56.18
C ASP A 638 25.62 9.27 56.65
N TYR A 639 25.44 10.56 56.36
CA TYR A 639 24.21 11.27 56.68
C TYR A 639 23.01 10.75 55.88
N ALA A 640 23.15 10.52 54.57
CA ALA A 640 22.08 9.96 53.76
C ALA A 640 21.69 8.55 54.22
N ASN A 641 22.68 7.76 54.66
CA ASN A 641 22.45 6.44 55.24
C ASN A 641 21.77 6.49 56.60
N GLU A 642 22.04 7.50 57.44
CA GLU A 642 21.38 7.66 58.74
C GLU A 642 19.95 8.19 58.58
N TYR A 643 19.78 9.25 57.78
CA TYR A 643 18.50 9.92 57.54
C TYR A 643 17.44 9.00 56.90
N LEU A 644 17.82 8.22 55.89
CA LEU A 644 16.91 7.27 55.23
C LEU A 644 17.03 5.85 55.78
N GLY A 645 18.12 5.54 56.49
CA GLY A 645 18.38 4.19 56.97
C GLY A 645 17.33 3.70 57.93
N THR A 646 16.84 4.54 58.84
CA THR A 646 15.79 4.16 59.80
C THR A 646 14.47 3.88 59.09
N ASP A 647 14.03 4.79 58.21
CA ASP A 647 12.79 4.60 57.44
C ASP A 647 12.87 3.40 56.48
N VAL A 648 14.03 3.19 55.84
CA VAL A 648 14.26 2.04 54.96
C VAL A 648 14.37 0.74 55.76
N PHE A 649 14.97 0.77 56.95
CA PHE A 649 15.02 -0.38 57.83
C PHE A 649 13.65 -0.72 58.43
N ASP A 650 12.86 0.28 58.82
CA ASP A 650 11.52 0.08 59.38
C ASP A 650 10.53 -0.37 58.30
N SER A 651 10.66 0.15 57.08
CA SER A 651 9.78 -0.22 55.96
C SER A 651 10.18 -1.52 55.26
N TYR A 652 11.48 -1.79 55.14
CA TYR A 652 12.02 -2.88 54.30
C TYR A 652 12.95 -3.84 55.04
N GLY A 653 13.28 -3.59 56.32
CA GLY A 653 14.09 -4.49 57.15
C GLY A 653 15.57 -4.59 56.76
N VAL A 654 16.06 -3.68 55.91
CA VAL A 654 17.42 -3.74 55.34
C VAL A 654 18.27 -2.55 55.76
N VAL A 655 19.53 -2.81 56.07
CA VAL A 655 20.52 -1.76 56.36
C VAL A 655 21.00 -1.17 55.04
N LEU A 656 20.68 0.11 54.82
CA LEU A 656 20.88 0.79 53.55
C LEU A 656 22.35 0.82 53.06
N SER A 657 23.31 0.83 53.99
CA SER A 657 24.75 0.88 53.69
C SER A 657 25.32 -0.44 53.16
N GLU A 658 24.65 -1.56 53.37
CA GLU A 658 25.08 -2.89 52.89
C GLU A 658 24.46 -3.25 51.53
N GLN A 659 23.58 -2.40 51.01
CA GLN A 659 22.89 -2.62 49.75
C GLN A 659 23.48 -1.71 48.65
N PRO A 660 23.55 -2.18 47.39
CA PRO A 660 23.84 -1.33 46.26
C PRO A 660 22.68 -0.33 46.07
N SER A 661 22.87 0.87 46.60
CA SER A 661 21.85 1.91 46.70
C SER A 661 22.28 3.19 45.99
N PHE A 662 21.30 3.87 45.39
CA PHE A 662 21.44 5.21 44.82
C PHE A 662 20.50 6.13 45.60
N VAL A 663 21.08 6.98 46.44
CA VAL A 663 20.35 7.73 47.47
C VAL A 663 20.62 9.22 47.31
N LEU A 664 19.55 10.01 47.23
CA LEU A 664 19.60 11.45 46.99
C LEU A 664 18.90 12.19 48.12
N VAL A 665 19.69 12.82 49.00
CA VAL A 665 19.19 13.66 50.09
C VAL A 665 19.51 15.12 49.76
N ALA A 666 18.47 15.94 49.61
CA ALA A 666 18.61 17.32 49.14
C ALA A 666 19.03 18.30 50.25
N TYR A 667 18.63 18.04 51.49
CA TYR A 667 18.84 18.94 52.64
C TYR A 667 19.61 18.27 53.76
N ASP A 668 20.46 19.03 54.45
CA ASP A 668 21.04 18.62 55.72
C ASP A 668 20.08 18.85 56.90
N GLU A 669 20.50 18.47 58.11
CA GLU A 669 19.69 18.55 59.34
C GLU A 669 19.20 19.96 59.67
N ASN A 670 19.92 20.99 59.19
CA ASN A 670 19.58 22.39 59.43
C ASN A 670 18.69 22.97 58.32
N GLY A 671 18.23 22.13 57.39
CA GLY A 671 17.45 22.52 56.23
C GLY A 671 18.26 23.26 55.16
N LYS A 672 19.60 23.18 55.19
CA LYS A 672 20.46 23.77 54.15
C LYS A 672 20.72 22.79 53.02
N LEU A 673 20.82 23.31 51.81
CA LEU A 673 20.96 22.51 50.60
C LEU A 673 22.35 21.83 50.52
N ARG A 674 22.38 20.53 50.27
CA ARG A 674 23.62 19.77 50.04
C ARG A 674 24.10 19.97 48.61
N PHE A 675 25.05 20.88 48.42
CA PHE A 675 25.48 21.32 47.08
C PHE A 675 26.09 20.21 46.21
N GLN A 676 26.83 19.25 46.76
CA GLN A 676 27.44 18.18 45.95
C GLN A 676 26.37 17.25 45.34
N ASN A 677 25.47 16.73 46.16
CA ASN A 677 24.37 15.87 45.72
C ASN A 677 23.41 16.63 44.81
N SER A 678 23.14 17.91 45.13
CA SER A 678 22.28 18.77 44.30
C SER A 678 22.91 19.05 42.94
N PHE A 679 24.23 19.21 42.87
CA PHE A 679 24.95 19.42 41.62
C PHE A 679 25.08 18.14 40.78
N GLY A 680 25.32 16.99 41.42
CA GLY A 680 25.28 15.69 40.76
C GLY A 680 23.90 15.39 40.17
N LEU A 681 22.86 15.64 40.95
CA LEU A 681 21.47 15.55 40.50
C LEU A 681 21.21 16.49 39.33
N LEU A 682 21.70 17.73 39.39
CA LEU A 682 21.56 18.69 38.29
C LEU A 682 22.22 18.18 37.01
N ILE A 683 23.45 17.64 37.07
CA ILE A 683 24.14 17.09 35.88
C ILE A 683 23.38 15.90 35.29
N MET A 684 22.93 14.97 36.14
CA MET A 684 22.15 13.82 35.66
C MET A 684 20.82 14.26 35.07
N THR A 685 20.14 15.20 35.70
CA THR A 685 18.87 15.77 35.20
C THR A 685 19.09 16.49 33.87
N LEU A 686 20.14 17.31 33.75
CA LEU A 686 20.49 17.98 32.51
C LEU A 686 20.86 16.98 31.40
N SER A 687 21.57 15.89 31.72
CA SER A 687 21.88 14.84 30.74
C SER A 687 20.62 14.10 30.28
N LEU A 688 19.71 13.81 31.22
CA LEU A 688 18.42 13.18 30.97
C LEU A 688 17.49 14.06 30.14
N ILE A 689 17.61 15.38 30.26
CA ILE A 689 16.82 16.34 29.46
C ILE A 689 17.49 16.57 28.11
N THR A 690 18.80 16.80 28.08
CA THR A 690 19.54 17.24 26.88
C THR A 690 19.67 16.12 25.86
N ALA A 691 19.88 14.87 26.29
CA ALA A 691 20.03 13.76 25.34
C ALA A 691 18.75 13.50 24.53
N PRO A 692 17.57 13.37 25.14
CA PRO A 692 16.30 13.33 24.42
C PRO A 692 15.96 14.66 23.76
N SER A 693 16.37 15.81 24.31
CA SER A 693 16.09 17.09 23.66
C SER A 693 16.81 17.28 22.33
N LEU A 694 18.05 16.85 22.20
CA LEU A 694 18.80 17.03 20.95
C LEU A 694 18.55 15.92 19.94
N THR A 695 18.47 14.65 20.36
CA THR A 695 18.28 13.53 19.43
C THR A 695 16.85 13.37 18.95
N LEU A 696 15.92 13.93 19.71
CA LEU A 696 14.58 13.43 19.78
C LEU A 696 13.59 14.64 19.75
N PHE A 697 13.78 15.71 20.54
CA PHE A 697 12.92 16.92 20.47
C PHE A 697 13.36 17.99 19.44
N LEU A 698 14.66 18.17 19.17
CA LEU A 698 15.19 19.18 18.23
C LEU A 698 14.72 18.93 16.78
N PRO A 699 14.68 17.68 16.25
CA PRO A 699 14.09 17.41 14.94
C PRO A 699 12.61 17.79 14.87
N VAL A 700 11.86 17.59 15.97
CA VAL A 700 10.44 17.96 16.09
C VAL A 700 10.26 19.48 16.09
N PHE A 701 11.14 20.21 16.79
CA PHE A 701 11.15 21.67 16.76
C PHE A 701 11.39 22.19 15.34
N VAL A 702 12.39 21.66 14.62
CA VAL A 702 12.63 22.03 13.22
C VAL A 702 11.39 21.74 12.36
N LEU A 703 10.77 20.56 12.52
CA LEU A 703 9.55 20.18 11.79
C LEU A 703 8.34 21.09 12.10
N TYR A 704 8.29 21.70 13.30
CA TYR A 704 7.21 22.62 13.68
C TYR A 704 7.34 24.01 13.05
N TYR A 705 8.58 24.47 12.79
CA TYR A 705 8.86 25.77 12.16
C TYR A 705 9.02 25.68 10.63
N VAL A 706 9.20 24.48 10.07
CA VAL A 706 9.25 24.21 8.62
C VAL A 706 8.09 24.86 7.84
N PRO A 707 6.81 24.80 8.29
CA PRO A 707 5.69 25.46 7.60
C PRO A 707 5.74 26.99 7.67
N TYR A 708 6.33 27.56 8.73
CA TYR A 708 6.47 29.01 8.91
C TYR A 708 7.63 29.60 8.11
N LEU A 709 8.57 28.77 7.66
CA LEU A 709 9.74 29.15 6.87
C LEU A 709 9.66 28.72 5.40
N ASP A 710 8.55 28.08 5.00
CA ASP A 710 8.27 27.61 3.63
C ASP A 710 9.36 26.68 3.06
N ILE A 711 9.87 25.77 3.90
CA ILE A 711 10.94 24.83 3.55
C ILE A 711 10.34 23.47 3.16
N GLU A 712 10.43 23.06 1.91
CA GLU A 712 9.85 21.79 1.43
C GLU A 712 10.67 20.56 1.86
N ILE A 713 10.31 19.93 2.99
CA ILE A 713 10.83 18.63 3.44
C ILE A 713 9.67 17.72 3.85
N SER A 714 9.59 16.50 3.30
CA SER A 714 8.60 15.48 3.71
C SER A 714 9.18 14.50 4.75
N PHE A 715 8.60 14.47 5.96
CA PHE A 715 8.94 13.53 7.03
C PHE A 715 7.66 13.06 7.77
N PRO A 716 7.51 11.77 8.14
CA PRO A 716 6.28 11.24 8.74
C PRO A 716 6.18 11.57 10.24
N THR A 717 5.74 12.79 10.53
CA THR A 717 5.74 13.46 11.85
C THR A 717 4.93 12.76 12.94
N GLY A 718 3.83 12.07 12.62
CA GLY A 718 2.90 11.50 13.61
C GLY A 718 3.48 10.33 14.42
N ILE A 719 4.21 9.40 13.79
CA ILE A 719 4.72 8.19 14.45
C ILE A 719 5.86 8.51 15.42
N CYS A 720 6.69 9.50 15.07
CA CYS A 720 7.79 9.97 15.91
C CYS A 720 7.28 10.65 17.18
N LEU A 721 6.18 11.42 17.11
CA LEU A 721 5.52 12.05 18.26
C LEU A 721 4.82 11.03 19.17
N SER A 722 4.19 9.98 18.60
CA SER A 722 3.50 8.94 19.38
C SER A 722 4.47 7.96 20.08
N THR A 723 5.55 7.54 19.42
CA THR A 723 6.58 6.65 20.02
C THR A 723 7.23 7.30 21.24
N PHE A 724 7.26 8.63 21.28
CA PHE A 724 7.82 9.46 22.32
C PHE A 724 6.99 9.48 23.62
N ALA A 725 5.67 9.41 23.52
CA ALA A 725 4.75 9.49 24.65
C ALA A 725 4.66 8.18 25.46
N VAL A 726 5.04 7.04 24.87
CA VAL A 726 4.85 5.70 25.45
C VAL A 726 6.15 5.12 26.06
N TYR A 727 7.30 5.73 25.79
CA TYR A 727 8.62 5.24 26.18
C TYR A 727 8.75 4.89 27.69
N PRO A 728 8.25 5.70 28.65
CA PRO A 728 8.36 5.37 30.07
C PRO A 728 7.48 4.19 30.53
N ALA A 729 6.39 3.87 29.82
CA ALA A 729 5.44 2.81 30.19
C ALA A 729 5.80 1.43 29.63
N VAL A 730 6.57 1.40 28.54
CA VAL A 730 6.93 0.19 27.79
C VAL A 730 8.06 -0.61 28.47
N ASP A 731 8.97 0.05 29.19
CA ASP A 731 10.11 -0.59 29.88
C ASP A 731 9.66 -1.60 30.97
N ILE A 732 8.57 -1.32 31.68
CA ILE A 732 8.08 -2.15 32.79
C ILE A 732 7.36 -3.42 32.28
N ILE A 733 6.63 -3.31 31.17
CA ILE A 733 5.85 -4.42 30.57
C ILE A 733 6.75 -5.39 29.81
N ILE A 734 7.82 -4.87 29.18
CA ILE A 734 8.79 -5.67 28.43
C ILE A 734 9.54 -6.66 29.34
N MET A 735 9.94 -6.28 30.56
CA MET A 735 10.68 -7.16 31.47
C MET A 735 9.91 -8.44 31.85
N ILE A 736 8.60 -8.33 32.11
CA ILE A 736 7.75 -9.46 32.53
C ILE A 736 7.46 -10.40 31.35
N TYR A 737 7.30 -9.85 30.16
CA TYR A 737 7.01 -10.60 28.94
C TYR A 737 8.24 -11.38 28.42
N ILE A 738 9.44 -10.81 28.59
CA ILE A 738 10.72 -11.41 28.16
C ILE A 738 10.96 -12.80 28.77
N ALA A 739 10.63 -13.05 30.04
CA ALA A 739 10.89 -14.34 30.69
C ALA A 739 10.04 -15.51 30.12
N SER A 740 8.77 -15.24 29.79
CA SER A 740 7.84 -16.21 29.18
C SER A 740 8.15 -16.42 27.68
N TYR A 741 8.55 -15.35 26.99
CA TYR A 741 8.88 -15.39 25.57
C TYR A 741 10.25 -16.01 25.29
N TYR A 742 11.26 -15.82 26.16
CA TYR A 742 12.60 -16.41 25.99
C TYR A 742 12.55 -17.94 25.85
N SER A 743 11.75 -18.61 26.67
CA SER A 743 11.55 -20.07 26.61
C SER A 743 10.93 -20.53 25.29
N LYS A 744 10.00 -19.77 24.72
CA LYS A 744 9.31 -20.11 23.47
C LYS A 744 10.17 -19.76 22.25
N ALA A 745 10.85 -18.61 22.29
CA ALA A 745 11.77 -18.14 21.27
C ALA A 745 12.97 -19.08 21.11
N MET A 746 13.62 -19.51 22.21
CA MET A 746 14.76 -20.43 22.16
C MET A 746 14.44 -21.79 21.49
N ARG A 747 13.22 -22.31 21.66
CA ARG A 747 12.77 -23.60 21.08
C ARG A 747 12.56 -23.54 19.57
N VAL A 748 11.99 -22.45 19.08
CA VAL A 748 11.72 -22.25 17.64
C VAL A 748 13.00 -21.87 16.91
N VAL A 749 13.82 -21.01 17.51
CA VAL A 749 15.12 -20.59 16.94
C VAL A 749 16.05 -21.79 16.74
N THR A 750 16.11 -22.73 17.70
CA THR A 750 16.99 -23.91 17.58
C THR A 750 16.61 -24.80 16.40
N VAL A 751 15.31 -25.05 16.19
CA VAL A 751 14.84 -25.88 15.06
C VAL A 751 15.02 -25.15 13.73
N SER A 752 14.84 -23.82 13.68
CA SER A 752 15.11 -23.00 12.50
C SER A 752 16.59 -23.02 12.10
N ILE A 753 17.52 -22.94 13.06
CA ILE A 753 18.95 -23.02 12.79
C ILE A 753 19.32 -24.40 12.22
N ILE A 754 18.82 -25.50 12.82
CA ILE A 754 19.01 -26.85 12.27
C ILE A 754 18.44 -26.94 10.85
N GLY A 755 17.27 -26.34 10.63
CA GLY A 755 16.62 -26.29 9.34
C GLY A 755 17.45 -25.59 8.26
N LEU A 756 18.18 -24.54 8.60
CA LEU A 756 19.07 -23.85 7.67
C LEU A 756 20.20 -24.78 7.18
N PHE A 757 20.87 -25.53 8.07
CA PHE A 757 21.94 -26.46 7.66
C PHE A 757 21.43 -27.72 6.98
N GLU A 758 20.31 -28.28 7.44
CA GLU A 758 19.69 -29.43 6.79
C GLU A 758 19.23 -29.06 5.38
N ASN A 759 18.62 -27.88 5.19
CA ASN A 759 18.19 -27.42 3.87
C ASN A 759 19.38 -27.23 2.93
N ARG A 760 20.50 -26.70 3.45
CA ARG A 760 21.73 -26.58 2.67
C ARG A 760 22.34 -27.94 2.32
N PHE A 761 22.33 -28.88 3.25
CA PHE A 761 22.73 -30.27 3.00
C PHE A 761 21.87 -30.90 1.90
N TYR A 762 20.54 -30.71 1.95
CA TYR A 762 19.61 -31.22 0.96
C TYR A 762 19.83 -30.65 -0.44
N ILE A 763 20.07 -29.34 -0.59
CA ILE A 763 20.33 -28.70 -1.88
C ILE A 763 21.60 -29.27 -2.55
N LEU A 764 22.63 -29.58 -1.76
CA LEU A 764 23.88 -30.15 -2.29
C LEU A 764 23.80 -31.67 -2.53
N MET A 765 22.81 -32.35 -1.96
CA MET A 765 22.50 -33.72 -2.29
C MET A 765 21.73 -33.76 -3.62
N ASN A 766 22.22 -34.52 -4.59
CA ASN A 766 21.63 -34.65 -5.92
C ASN A 766 20.28 -35.41 -5.86
N ASN A 767 19.22 -34.71 -5.43
CA ASN A 767 17.81 -35.09 -5.47
C ASN A 767 17.48 -36.51 -4.96
N SER A 768 18.00 -36.89 -3.79
CA SER A 768 17.66 -38.17 -3.16
C SER A 768 16.19 -38.17 -2.72
N GLN A 769 15.37 -38.95 -3.42
CA GLN A 769 13.93 -39.08 -3.15
C GLN A 769 13.65 -39.65 -1.76
N CYS A 770 14.55 -40.48 -1.22
CA CYS A 770 14.48 -41.00 0.15
C CYS A 770 14.64 -39.88 1.19
N TRP A 771 15.65 -39.02 1.04
CA TRP A 771 15.92 -37.94 2.00
C TRP A 771 14.79 -36.90 2.06
N ARG A 772 14.10 -36.65 0.94
CA ARG A 772 12.94 -35.74 0.88
C ARG A 772 11.80 -36.16 1.82
N HIS A 773 11.62 -37.46 2.06
CA HIS A 773 10.64 -37.97 3.00
C HIS A 773 11.19 -37.96 4.43
N THR A 774 12.43 -38.44 4.61
CA THR A 774 13.10 -38.49 5.92
C THR A 774 13.22 -37.10 6.57
N ARG A 775 13.49 -36.03 5.80
CA ARG A 775 13.60 -34.68 6.36
C ARG A 775 12.29 -34.15 6.97
N LYS A 776 11.14 -34.46 6.35
CA LYS A 776 9.83 -34.05 6.89
C LYS A 776 9.58 -34.72 8.23
N LEU A 777 9.89 -36.01 8.33
CA LEU A 777 9.79 -36.75 9.58
C LEU A 777 10.77 -36.18 10.63
N LEU A 778 12.00 -35.85 10.25
CA LEU A 778 12.98 -35.26 11.14
C LEU A 778 12.54 -33.89 11.70
N TYR A 779 11.94 -33.02 10.88
CA TYR A 779 11.40 -31.74 11.37
C TYR A 779 10.25 -31.92 12.35
N VAL A 780 9.33 -32.86 12.08
CA VAL A 780 8.25 -33.19 13.02
C VAL A 780 8.83 -33.69 14.34
N ILE A 781 9.80 -34.60 14.30
CA ILE A 781 10.49 -35.11 15.51
C ILE A 781 11.19 -33.97 16.25
N ASN A 782 11.86 -33.05 15.55
CA ASN A 782 12.56 -31.92 16.17
C ASN A 782 11.60 -30.95 16.88
N HIS A 783 10.45 -30.66 16.28
CA HIS A 783 9.44 -29.83 16.93
C HIS A 783 8.80 -30.54 18.13
N ILE A 784 8.51 -31.83 18.03
CA ILE A 784 8.00 -32.62 19.16
C ILE A 784 9.03 -32.66 20.29
N ALA A 785 10.31 -32.91 19.97
CA ALA A 785 11.40 -32.90 20.95
C ALA A 785 11.52 -31.53 21.62
N ALA A 786 11.46 -30.43 20.87
CA ALA A 786 11.62 -29.08 21.41
C ALA A 786 10.50 -28.72 22.40
N VAL A 787 9.29 -29.21 22.14
CA VAL A 787 8.15 -29.08 23.06
C VAL A 787 8.33 -30.00 24.26
N ALA A 788 8.67 -31.26 24.04
CA ALA A 788 8.78 -32.29 25.08
C ALA A 788 9.88 -32.00 26.12
N CYS A 789 11.00 -31.37 25.73
CA CYS A 789 12.18 -31.15 26.59
C CYS A 789 11.90 -30.33 27.86
N PHE A 790 10.86 -29.50 27.87
CA PHE A 790 10.48 -28.73 29.05
C PHE A 790 9.02 -28.91 29.45
N LEU A 791 8.19 -29.54 28.61
CA LEU A 791 6.76 -29.76 28.87
C LEU A 791 6.54 -30.55 30.17
N ILE A 792 7.37 -31.56 30.43
CA ILE A 792 7.27 -32.37 31.66
C ILE A 792 7.39 -31.50 32.92
N SER A 793 8.23 -30.46 32.88
CA SER A 793 8.43 -29.54 33.99
C SER A 793 7.22 -28.64 34.22
N TYR A 794 6.53 -28.22 33.16
CA TYR A 794 5.29 -27.43 33.27
C TYR A 794 4.09 -28.28 33.70
N LEU A 795 4.01 -29.53 33.24
CA LEU A 795 2.93 -30.45 33.63
C LEU A 795 3.07 -30.92 35.08
N LYS A 796 4.26 -30.80 35.68
CA LYS A 796 4.55 -31.19 37.06
C LYS A 796 4.93 -30.00 37.94
N ILE A 797 4.42 -28.80 37.62
CA ILE A 797 4.55 -27.65 38.53
C ILE A 797 3.93 -28.06 39.88
N PRO A 798 4.69 -28.02 40.98
CA PRO A 798 4.17 -28.37 42.28
C PRO A 798 3.14 -27.33 42.73
N GLU A 799 2.19 -27.77 43.56
CA GLU A 799 1.30 -26.86 44.26
C GLU A 799 2.14 -25.88 45.08
N GLN A 800 1.95 -24.57 44.84
CA GLN A 800 2.87 -23.55 45.33
C GLN A 800 3.02 -23.58 46.85
N ARG A 801 1.94 -23.81 47.60
CA ARG A 801 1.97 -23.91 49.07
C ARG A 801 2.94 -24.99 49.57
N MET A 802 2.87 -26.19 48.99
CA MET A 802 3.80 -27.29 49.32
C MET A 802 5.24 -26.97 48.88
N ALA A 803 5.41 -26.31 47.74
CA ALA A 803 6.72 -25.93 47.23
C ALA A 803 7.39 -24.88 48.15
N PHE A 804 6.63 -23.95 48.69
CA PHE A 804 7.08 -22.98 49.69
C PHE A 804 7.48 -23.64 51.00
N ASP A 805 6.66 -24.56 51.51
CA ASP A 805 6.98 -25.32 52.73
C ASP A 805 8.24 -26.19 52.56
N PHE A 806 8.49 -26.69 51.34
CA PHE A 806 9.73 -27.37 51.01
C PHE A 806 10.91 -26.40 50.94
N MET A 807 10.76 -25.26 50.26
CA MET A 807 11.79 -24.24 50.09
C MET A 807 12.26 -23.63 51.43
N ARG A 808 11.33 -23.38 52.37
CA ARG A 808 11.63 -22.92 53.74
C ARG A 808 12.51 -23.89 54.55
N LYS A 809 12.54 -25.17 54.21
CA LYS A 809 13.42 -26.16 54.87
C LYS A 809 14.89 -26.04 54.42
N PHE A 810 15.16 -25.44 53.27
CA PHE A 810 16.51 -25.31 52.69
C PHE A 810 17.04 -23.87 52.73
N LEU A 811 16.17 -22.88 52.59
CA LEU A 811 16.51 -21.46 52.75
C LEU A 811 16.24 -21.06 54.20
N THR A 812 17.18 -21.39 55.09
CA THR A 812 17.05 -21.12 56.54
C THR A 812 17.09 -19.62 56.89
N CYS A 813 17.48 -18.76 55.95
CA CYS A 813 17.47 -17.31 56.11
C CYS A 813 16.98 -16.65 54.81
N ILE A 814 15.67 -16.72 54.58
CA ILE A 814 15.04 -15.86 53.56
C ILE A 814 15.08 -14.44 54.13
N PRO A 815 15.71 -13.47 53.44
CA PRO A 815 15.72 -12.09 53.90
C PRO A 815 14.29 -11.54 53.97
N SER A 816 13.96 -10.81 55.03
CA SER A 816 12.60 -10.33 55.33
C SER A 816 11.97 -9.44 54.25
N TYR A 817 12.79 -8.85 53.38
CA TYR A 817 12.34 -8.03 52.24
C TYR A 817 11.79 -8.86 51.06
N VAL A 818 12.04 -10.16 51.03
CA VAL A 818 11.52 -11.03 49.97
C VAL A 818 10.11 -11.47 50.36
N ASP A 819 9.11 -10.80 49.77
CA ASP A 819 7.71 -11.19 49.93
C ASP A 819 7.50 -12.60 49.35
N GLU A 820 7.37 -13.57 50.25
CA GLU A 820 7.21 -14.97 49.91
C GLU A 820 6.00 -15.19 48.99
N SER A 821 4.95 -14.37 49.09
CA SER A 821 3.74 -14.51 48.26
C SER A 821 3.99 -14.19 46.77
N ARG A 822 5.13 -13.57 46.44
CA ARG A 822 5.50 -13.16 45.08
C ARG A 822 6.50 -14.08 44.40
N ILE A 823 7.03 -15.07 45.11
CA ILE A 823 7.96 -16.04 44.53
C ILE A 823 7.14 -17.11 43.79
N PHE A 824 7.57 -17.52 42.60
CA PHE A 824 6.95 -18.64 41.90
C PHE A 824 7.95 -19.78 41.76
N ILE A 825 7.66 -20.91 42.42
CA ILE A 825 8.54 -22.07 42.42
C ILE A 825 8.15 -22.97 41.25
N LEU A 826 8.97 -22.94 40.21
CA LEU A 826 8.74 -23.71 39.00
C LEU A 826 8.90 -25.23 39.21
N THR A 827 9.85 -25.66 40.03
CA THR A 827 10.03 -27.07 40.40
C THR A 827 10.79 -27.22 41.72
N ILE A 828 10.45 -28.25 42.48
CA ILE A 828 11.23 -28.73 43.64
C ILE A 828 12.12 -29.92 43.27
N HIS A 829 11.86 -30.55 42.11
CA HIS A 829 12.64 -31.68 41.60
C HIS A 829 13.42 -31.23 40.36
N THR A 830 14.59 -30.65 40.58
CA THR A 830 15.47 -30.08 39.54
C THR A 830 15.81 -31.08 38.42
N GLY A 831 15.87 -32.38 38.74
CA GLY A 831 16.07 -33.46 37.78
C GLY A 831 15.00 -33.56 36.67
N LEU A 832 13.78 -33.04 36.91
CA LEU A 832 12.71 -32.98 35.91
C LEU A 832 12.97 -31.92 34.83
N ILE A 833 13.79 -30.91 35.11
CA ILE A 833 14.24 -29.90 34.13
C ILE A 833 15.57 -30.33 33.51
N LEU A 834 16.53 -30.73 34.35
CA LEU A 834 17.91 -30.98 33.91
C LEU A 834 18.04 -32.20 33.00
N LYS A 835 17.40 -33.34 33.32
CA LYS A 835 17.56 -34.57 32.53
C LYS A 835 16.91 -34.46 31.15
N PRO A 836 15.62 -34.05 31.02
CA PRO A 836 15.01 -33.85 29.70
C PRO A 836 15.68 -32.72 28.91
N GLY A 837 16.09 -31.64 29.59
CA GLY A 837 16.87 -30.56 28.99
C GLY A 837 18.20 -31.07 28.41
N ALA A 838 18.97 -31.87 29.15
CA ALA A 838 20.25 -32.43 28.68
C ALA A 838 20.07 -33.37 27.49
N VAL A 839 19.05 -34.24 27.50
CA VAL A 839 18.71 -35.12 26.36
C VAL A 839 18.31 -34.29 25.14
N GLY A 840 17.51 -33.25 25.34
CA GLY A 840 17.12 -32.30 24.30
C GLY A 840 18.29 -31.57 23.68
N PHE A 841 19.15 -30.98 24.51
CA PHE A 841 20.37 -30.33 24.05
C PHE A 841 21.25 -31.31 23.29
N ALA A 842 21.51 -32.52 23.80
CA ALA A 842 22.28 -33.53 23.08
C ALA A 842 21.69 -33.86 21.70
N TRP A 843 20.36 -34.02 21.62
CA TRP A 843 19.63 -34.26 20.37
C TRP A 843 19.82 -33.12 19.35
N PHE A 844 19.63 -31.86 19.76
CA PHE A 844 19.76 -30.70 18.87
C PHE A 844 21.21 -30.41 18.48
N TYR A 845 22.15 -30.45 19.42
CA TYR A 845 23.56 -30.21 19.14
C TYR A 845 24.15 -31.28 18.22
N SER A 846 23.77 -32.55 18.37
CA SER A 846 24.23 -33.61 17.47
C SER A 846 23.91 -33.31 16.00
N GLN A 847 22.72 -32.77 15.72
CA GLN A 847 22.29 -32.37 14.37
C GLN A 847 23.00 -31.11 13.89
N LEU A 848 23.18 -30.12 14.78
CA LEU A 848 23.92 -28.89 14.49
C LEU A 848 25.37 -29.16 14.09
N PHE A 849 26.01 -30.23 14.58
CA PHE A 849 27.34 -30.63 14.14
C PHE A 849 27.31 -31.57 12.94
N LEU A 850 26.35 -32.49 12.87
CA LEU A 850 26.27 -33.50 11.81
C LEU A 850 26.05 -32.87 10.43
N PHE A 851 25.07 -31.97 10.27
CA PHE A 851 24.74 -31.41 8.96
C PHE A 851 25.86 -30.56 8.34
N PRO A 852 26.57 -29.66 9.06
CA PRO A 852 27.75 -29.00 8.52
C PRO A 852 28.87 -29.96 8.12
N ILE A 853 29.13 -31.01 8.91
CA ILE A 853 30.16 -32.01 8.60
C ILE A 853 29.82 -32.76 7.31
N LEU A 854 28.57 -33.22 7.17
CA LEU A 854 28.09 -33.90 5.97
C LEU A 854 28.10 -32.99 4.75
N THR A 855 27.67 -31.74 4.91
CA THR A 855 27.72 -30.70 3.86
C THR A 855 29.15 -30.47 3.38
N ASN A 856 30.12 -30.38 4.30
CA ASN A 856 31.53 -30.20 3.96
C ASN A 856 32.12 -31.43 3.25
N ARG A 857 31.70 -32.65 3.62
CA ARG A 857 32.10 -33.89 2.92
C ARG A 857 31.57 -33.92 1.49
N ILE A 858 30.29 -33.61 1.27
CA ILE A 858 29.69 -33.58 -0.07
C ILE A 858 30.33 -32.47 -0.91
N LEU A 859 30.50 -31.28 -0.35
CA LEU A 859 31.14 -30.16 -1.04
C LEU A 859 32.57 -30.52 -1.47
N LYS A 860 33.37 -31.14 -0.60
CA LYS A 860 34.72 -31.63 -0.97
C LYS A 860 34.70 -32.64 -2.12
N THR A 861 33.69 -33.51 -2.19
CA THR A 861 33.55 -34.50 -3.26
C THR A 861 33.12 -33.86 -4.59
N GLN A 862 32.18 -32.91 -4.56
CA GLN A 862 31.69 -32.18 -5.75
C GLN A 862 32.76 -31.26 -6.36
N LEU A 863 33.54 -30.60 -5.51
CA LEU A 863 34.63 -29.71 -5.92
C LEU A 863 35.77 -30.44 -6.65
N LYS A 864 35.92 -31.76 -6.46
CA LYS A 864 36.91 -32.56 -7.21
C LYS A 864 36.48 -32.93 -8.63
N LYS A 865 35.18 -32.79 -8.97
CA LYS A 865 34.64 -33.43 -10.18
C LYS A 865 34.28 -32.50 -11.34
N LYS A 866 34.00 -31.19 -11.15
CA LYS A 866 33.51 -30.33 -12.27
C LYS A 866 33.25 -28.83 -11.96
N ILE A 867 33.91 -28.20 -10.97
CA ILE A 867 33.59 -26.80 -10.59
C ILE A 867 34.80 -25.88 -10.79
N SER A 868 34.55 -24.66 -11.28
CA SER A 868 35.58 -23.62 -11.46
C SER A 868 36.22 -23.24 -10.11
N GLU A 869 37.49 -22.84 -10.15
CA GLU A 869 38.24 -22.52 -8.91
C GLU A 869 37.63 -21.34 -8.13
N ASN A 870 37.02 -20.38 -8.83
CA ASN A 870 36.37 -19.22 -8.23
C ASN A 870 35.08 -19.63 -7.50
N THR A 871 34.21 -20.41 -8.14
CA THR A 871 32.98 -20.93 -7.51
C THR A 871 33.31 -21.84 -6.32
N ALA A 872 34.41 -22.61 -6.41
CA ALA A 872 34.90 -23.44 -5.32
C ALA A 872 35.35 -22.63 -4.09
N ARG A 873 36.06 -21.52 -4.31
CA ARG A 873 36.50 -20.61 -3.23
C ARG A 873 35.31 -19.92 -2.58
N LEU A 874 34.34 -19.45 -3.37
CA LEU A 874 33.13 -18.77 -2.87
C LEU A 874 32.25 -19.69 -2.01
N GLN A 875 32.03 -20.93 -2.44
CA GLN A 875 31.26 -21.91 -1.65
C GLN A 875 31.96 -22.28 -0.33
N LYS A 876 33.29 -22.37 -0.32
CA LYS A 876 34.07 -22.62 0.90
C LYS A 876 34.06 -21.44 1.87
N SER A 877 34.18 -20.20 1.40
CA SER A 877 34.16 -19.02 2.26
C SER A 877 32.79 -18.83 2.91
N PHE A 878 31.72 -18.99 2.12
CA PHE A 878 30.34 -18.88 2.61
C PHE A 878 30.01 -19.97 3.66
N GLN A 879 30.40 -21.22 3.43
CA GLN A 879 30.20 -22.29 4.41
C GLN A 879 30.97 -22.04 5.73
N ARG A 880 32.20 -21.52 5.65
CA ARG A 880 32.98 -21.19 6.86
C ARG A 880 32.32 -20.08 7.66
N ALA A 881 31.91 -18.99 7.00
CA ALA A 881 31.24 -17.86 7.66
C ALA A 881 29.98 -18.31 8.41
N LEU A 882 29.14 -19.13 7.76
CA LEU A 882 27.91 -19.67 8.35
C LEU A 882 28.18 -20.55 9.59
N VAL A 883 29.22 -21.39 9.55
CA VAL A 883 29.62 -22.22 10.71
C VAL A 883 30.13 -21.35 11.85
N PHE A 884 30.96 -20.34 11.56
CA PHE A 884 31.49 -19.42 12.59
C PHE A 884 30.39 -18.62 13.28
N GLN A 885 29.36 -18.17 12.55
CA GLN A 885 28.23 -17.41 13.11
C GLN A 885 27.43 -18.15 14.17
N ILE A 886 27.51 -19.48 14.22
CA ILE A 886 26.75 -20.31 15.17
C ILE A 886 27.63 -20.89 16.25
N VAL A 887 28.85 -21.29 15.90
CA VAL A 887 29.81 -21.77 16.89
C VAL A 887 30.07 -20.68 17.94
N LEU A 888 30.17 -19.41 17.54
CA LEU A 888 30.49 -18.34 18.47
C LEU A 888 29.40 -18.09 19.53
N PRO A 889 28.10 -17.88 19.20
CA PRO A 889 27.05 -17.79 20.22
C PRO A 889 26.92 -19.04 21.08
N VAL A 890 27.11 -20.23 20.50
CA VAL A 890 27.08 -21.50 21.25
C VAL A 890 28.19 -21.57 22.30
N VAL A 891 29.41 -21.17 21.93
CA VAL A 891 30.55 -21.15 22.87
C VAL A 891 30.32 -20.12 23.99
N ILE A 892 29.80 -18.94 23.66
CA ILE A 892 29.49 -17.89 24.65
C ILE A 892 28.43 -18.38 25.65
N LEU A 893 27.42 -19.12 25.20
CA LEU A 893 26.34 -19.63 26.06
C LEU A 893 26.72 -20.92 26.81
N ALA A 894 27.74 -21.66 26.38
CA ALA A 894 28.15 -22.90 27.04
C ALA A 894 28.65 -22.68 28.48
N PHE A 895 29.40 -21.60 28.71
CA PHE A 895 29.92 -21.25 30.04
C PHE A 895 28.81 -20.98 31.08
N PRO A 896 27.85 -20.05 30.85
CA PRO A 896 26.78 -19.79 31.82
C PRO A 896 25.83 -20.98 31.99
N ILE A 897 25.53 -21.74 30.92
CA ILE A 897 24.69 -22.96 31.03
C ILE A 897 25.38 -24.03 31.86
N GLY A 898 26.69 -24.22 31.66
CA GLY A 898 27.50 -25.16 32.44
C GLY A 898 27.55 -24.80 33.92
N TYR A 899 27.74 -23.53 34.25
CA TYR A 899 27.69 -23.04 35.63
C TYR A 899 26.32 -23.28 36.27
N ILE A 900 25.22 -22.92 35.59
CA ILE A 900 23.85 -23.13 36.08
C ILE A 900 23.58 -24.62 36.31
N ALA A 901 24.02 -25.49 35.41
CA ALA A 901 23.87 -26.95 35.57
C ALA A 901 24.68 -27.48 36.77
N PHE A 902 25.94 -27.07 36.92
CA PHE A 902 26.77 -27.43 38.07
C PHE A 902 26.16 -26.95 39.39
N SER A 903 25.80 -25.66 39.47
CA SER A 903 25.13 -25.04 40.62
C SER A 903 23.87 -25.81 41.03
N THR A 904 23.06 -26.22 40.05
CA THR A 904 21.81 -26.94 40.31
C THR A 904 22.04 -28.40 40.76
N VAL A 905 23.04 -29.11 40.22
CA VAL A 905 23.34 -30.51 40.60
C VAL A 905 24.03 -30.60 41.95
N SER A 906 24.95 -29.67 42.23
CA SER A 906 25.71 -29.59 43.49
C SER A 906 24.96 -28.86 44.62
N TRP A 907 23.78 -28.30 44.33
CA TRP A 907 23.02 -27.42 45.23
C TRP A 907 23.83 -26.20 45.74
N TYR A 908 24.82 -25.75 44.96
CA TYR A 908 25.65 -24.59 45.27
C TYR A 908 25.04 -23.31 44.72
N HIS A 909 24.73 -22.32 45.56
CA HIS A 909 24.16 -21.03 45.14
C HIS A 909 25.16 -19.88 45.33
N ASN A 910 25.36 -19.07 44.29
CA ASN A 910 26.12 -17.82 44.37
C ASN A 910 25.48 -16.74 43.49
N GLN A 911 24.94 -15.70 44.11
CA GLN A 911 24.16 -14.68 43.42
C GLN A 911 25.01 -13.85 42.44
N ALA A 912 26.28 -13.59 42.75
CA ALA A 912 27.16 -12.82 41.87
C ALA A 912 27.43 -13.57 40.55
N PHE A 913 27.75 -14.87 40.63
CA PHE A 913 27.96 -15.69 39.44
C PHE A 913 26.68 -15.94 38.65
N ASN A 914 25.52 -16.02 39.32
CA ASN A 914 24.22 -16.03 38.64
C ASN A 914 23.99 -14.74 37.84
N ASN A 915 24.20 -13.57 38.45
CA ASN A 915 24.05 -12.27 37.78
C ASN A 915 25.00 -12.14 36.58
N VAL A 916 26.28 -12.51 36.73
CA VAL A 916 27.24 -12.53 35.61
C VAL A 916 26.78 -13.48 34.50
N SER A 917 26.27 -14.66 34.85
CA SER A 917 25.76 -15.62 33.87
C SER A 917 24.58 -15.06 33.08
N PHE A 918 23.65 -14.35 33.74
CA PHE A 918 22.52 -13.70 33.07
C PHE A 918 22.95 -12.52 32.17
N ILE A 919 23.97 -11.75 32.54
CA ILE A 919 24.52 -10.68 31.70
C ILE A 919 25.15 -11.27 30.42
N ILE A 920 25.92 -12.36 30.54
CA ILE A 920 26.52 -13.04 29.39
C ILE A 920 25.43 -13.62 28.48
N ILE A 921 24.42 -14.28 29.06
CA ILE A 921 23.27 -14.79 28.31
C ILE A 921 22.55 -13.64 27.60
N SER A 922 22.33 -12.50 28.23
CA SER A 922 21.61 -11.37 27.62
C SER A 922 22.40 -10.69 26.50
N SER A 923 23.74 -10.66 26.61
CA SER A 923 24.63 -9.99 25.66
C SER A 923 24.94 -10.80 24.38
N HIS A 924 24.55 -12.08 24.30
CA HIS A 924 24.95 -12.96 23.18
C HIS A 924 24.51 -12.44 21.79
N GLY A 925 23.36 -11.76 21.69
CA GLY A 925 22.83 -11.20 20.44
C GLY A 925 23.69 -10.06 19.88
N PHE A 926 24.27 -9.24 20.77
CA PHE A 926 25.22 -8.18 20.39
C PHE A 926 26.47 -8.77 19.72
N PHE A 927 27.08 -9.79 20.34
CA PHE A 927 28.24 -10.48 19.77
C PHE A 927 27.93 -11.22 18.46
N SER A 928 26.73 -11.80 18.34
CA SER A 928 26.27 -12.45 17.10
C SER A 928 26.16 -11.44 15.95
N THR A 929 25.63 -10.25 16.23
CA THR A 929 25.46 -9.17 15.24
C THR A 929 26.80 -8.61 14.77
N ILE A 930 27.72 -8.33 15.69
CA ILE A 930 29.08 -7.88 15.35
C ILE A 930 29.77 -8.91 14.45
N SER A 931 29.63 -10.19 14.79
CA SER A 931 30.24 -11.27 14.02
C SER A 931 29.62 -11.43 12.63
N MET A 932 28.31 -11.20 12.48
CA MET A 932 27.66 -11.15 11.17
C MET A 932 28.23 -10.03 10.31
N ILE A 933 28.34 -8.82 10.85
CA ILE A 933 28.91 -7.66 10.12
C ILE A 933 30.37 -7.92 9.76
N ALA A 934 31.16 -8.50 10.68
CA ALA A 934 32.58 -8.74 10.46
C ALA A 934 32.88 -9.90 9.49
N LEU A 935 32.08 -10.97 9.46
CA LEU A 935 32.37 -12.17 8.67
C LEU A 935 31.84 -12.11 7.23
N HIS A 936 30.68 -11.48 7.02
CA HIS A 936 30.06 -11.39 5.70
C HIS A 936 30.62 -10.24 4.88
N SER A 937 31.18 -10.55 3.71
CA SER A 937 31.83 -9.53 2.86
C SER A 937 30.88 -8.40 2.46
N ALA A 938 29.63 -8.68 2.11
CA ALA A 938 28.66 -7.64 1.73
C ALA A 938 28.39 -6.66 2.87
N TYR A 939 28.18 -7.17 4.09
CA TYR A 939 27.95 -6.33 5.27
C TYR A 939 29.23 -5.62 5.70
N ARG A 940 30.36 -6.33 5.76
CA ARG A 940 31.66 -5.76 6.09
C ARG A 940 32.06 -4.65 5.12
N GLU A 941 31.95 -4.89 3.81
CA GLU A 941 32.28 -3.91 2.78
C GLU A 941 31.32 -2.73 2.84
N PHE A 942 30.02 -2.96 3.00
CA PHE A 942 29.06 -1.87 3.18
C PHE A 942 29.40 -1.04 4.42
N THR A 943 29.62 -1.65 5.58
CA THR A 943 29.96 -0.95 6.82
C THR A 943 31.33 -0.26 6.76
N ILE A 944 32.34 -0.87 6.13
CA ILE A 944 33.65 -0.23 5.92
C ILE A 944 33.52 0.96 4.96
N ASN A 945 32.78 0.81 3.86
CA ASN A 945 32.51 1.89 2.92
C ASN A 945 31.69 3.02 3.57
N LEU A 946 30.84 2.66 4.54
CA LEU A 946 30.11 3.61 5.35
C LEU A 946 31.04 4.42 6.26
N VAL A 947 32.09 3.82 6.81
CA VAL A 947 33.01 4.50 7.75
C VAL A 947 34.17 5.23 7.04
N CYS A 948 34.59 4.80 5.84
CA CYS A 948 35.72 5.36 5.11
C CYS A 948 35.28 6.15 3.85
N TYR A 949 35.32 7.50 3.87
CA TYR A 949 35.02 8.31 2.67
C TYR A 949 36.29 8.60 1.86
N ARG A 950 36.44 7.82 0.78
CA ARG A 950 37.26 7.96 -0.44
C ARG A 950 38.78 8.19 -0.30
N THR A 951 39.54 7.20 -0.77
CA THR A 951 40.61 7.46 -1.75
C THR A 951 40.22 6.79 -3.07
N GLY A 952 40.47 7.49 -4.17
CA GLY A 952 40.06 7.04 -5.50
C GLY A 952 40.61 5.67 -5.85
N VAL A 953 39.71 4.71 -6.04
CA VAL A 953 39.98 3.52 -6.84
C VAL A 953 38.83 3.43 -7.83
N GLN A 954 39.15 3.61 -9.10
CA GLN A 954 38.29 3.23 -10.22
C GLN A 954 37.82 1.80 -9.96
N TYR A 955 36.51 1.60 -9.73
CA TYR A 955 35.95 0.27 -9.89
C TYR A 955 35.94 -0.01 -11.40
N LYS A 956 37.02 -0.64 -11.88
CA LYS A 956 37.01 -1.30 -13.18
C LYS A 956 35.79 -2.22 -13.19
N SER A 957 34.90 -1.99 -14.14
CA SER A 957 33.85 -2.93 -14.48
C SER A 957 34.51 -4.22 -14.97
N ASN A 958 34.77 -5.16 -14.06
CA ASN A 958 34.90 -6.54 -14.46
C ASN A 958 33.50 -7.13 -14.44
N GLY A 959 33.01 -7.43 -15.63
CA GLY A 959 31.75 -8.13 -15.84
C GLY A 959 31.76 -9.46 -15.08
N ALA A 960 30.96 -9.51 -14.02
CA ALA A 960 30.40 -10.72 -13.47
C ALA A 960 29.07 -10.32 -12.81
N THR A 961 27.99 -10.53 -13.57
CA THR A 961 26.64 -10.84 -13.08
C THR A 961 26.24 -10.28 -11.71
N GLY A 962 25.54 -9.14 -11.70
CA GLY A 962 24.75 -8.66 -10.55
C GLY A 962 23.61 -9.60 -10.10
N GLN A 963 23.50 -10.78 -10.74
CA GLN A 963 22.65 -11.89 -10.36
C GLN A 963 23.22 -12.71 -9.19
N GLU A 964 24.51 -12.56 -8.84
CA GLU A 964 25.15 -13.37 -7.77
C GLU A 964 25.12 -12.74 -6.36
N MET A 965 24.77 -11.45 -6.18
CA MET A 965 24.78 -10.81 -4.84
C MET A 965 23.44 -10.88 -4.09
N ARG A 966 22.30 -11.16 -4.76
CA ARG A 966 21.00 -11.32 -4.09
C ARG A 966 20.74 -12.74 -3.56
N GLN A 967 21.62 -13.71 -3.84
CA GLN A 967 21.48 -15.09 -3.37
C GLN A 967 22.24 -15.43 -2.08
N SER A 968 22.97 -14.49 -1.46
CA SER A 968 23.76 -14.78 -0.24
C SER A 968 23.21 -14.19 1.06
N VAL A 969 22.09 -13.46 1.02
CA VAL A 969 21.49 -12.82 2.22
C VAL A 969 20.09 -13.35 2.55
N ILE A 970 19.53 -14.22 1.71
CA ILE A 970 18.34 -15.00 2.08
C ILE A 970 18.75 -16.46 2.22
N THR A 971 19.16 -16.82 3.45
CA THR A 971 18.97 -18.16 4.03
C THR A 971 18.60 -18.01 5.49
#